data_AF-A0A072PDS7-F1
#
_entry.id   AF-A0A072PDS7-F1
#
_cell.length_a   1.000
_cell.length_b   1.000
_cell.length_c   1.000
_cell.angle_alpha   90.00
_cell.angle_beta   90.00
_cell.angle_gamma   90.00
#
_symmetry.space_group_name_H-M   'P 1'
#
loop_
_entity.id
_entity.type
_entity.pdbx_description
1 polymer ?
#
loop_
_entity_poly.entity_id
_entity_poly.type
_entity_poly.pdbx_seq_one_letter_code
_entity_poly.pdbx_strand_id
1 'polypeptide(L)'
;MATPPTEETDSKTQEFLQLLHGSSREGHEGFNSATSLGNDGKLQEVKTTPLFSNQVRLALTPEKMMLLGSLDQVAFPQYGLLGVRQQSYGADQLDARFLPVEHNLIMANMNAPWSAFICGSQGGGKSHTLSCLLENSLLPSSLANVNPKPLAGLVFHFDHFTSAETTQLCEAAYLCSSGVPVRVLVSPSNYAVMHTLYSNLPGLPSGSPKPQVVPLYLKEEQLNVSRMMTLMAMNDNEHPPLYMEVLRKILRDMAMEGSGRRGVNYRDFTSRMGRQGFSGQQNGPLNLRLQLLESFLADEVQDRESSTLLDDIFKSSQGTLTIVDLSCPFVNENDACALFAICLSIFMEHRADCGRIVAIDEAHKFLTKTGEAQRLTEQLISLIRQQRHLATRVVIATQEPTLSSKLIDLCNVCIVHRFNSPAWFQILEKHLAGASNMRDDKDADTSRLFEMIVALRTGEAFVFCPTALLDLHNGKLFQLETGFIRVKIRARCSTDGGRSVMAEDRHSVGSVDYRPVSTIIRPYRSSRTATTARRERRRSASPVRAPTAPRPMQRVNVVQTVPPSKQSRASDATLPVAVPTTTEPAGSSTTHLPQPQVDQARALEFVRRTASQWLRSSPHTFTHDRVRMRVIGDLSLPPAFFDGPYWLNLSREAIRTEVAKFRKTNATRLPGYN
;
A
#
# COMPACT_ATOMS: atom_id res chain seq x y z
N MET A 1 -58.96 27.37 0.77
CA MET A 1 -57.59 27.61 1.29
C MET A 1 -56.81 26.32 1.10
N ALA A 2 -55.62 26.38 0.50
CA ALA A 2 -54.78 25.22 0.25
C ALA A 2 -53.36 25.50 0.76
N THR A 3 -52.69 24.48 1.28
CA THR A 3 -51.33 24.54 1.81
C THR A 3 -50.28 24.47 0.69
N PRO A 4 -49.17 25.22 0.77
CA PRO A 4 -48.02 25.02 -0.11
C PRO A 4 -47.27 23.72 0.23
N PRO A 5 -46.44 23.19 -0.69
CA PRO A 5 -45.68 21.95 -0.48
C PRO A 5 -44.42 22.17 0.38
N THR A 6 -43.89 21.09 0.95
CA THR A 6 -42.60 21.06 1.66
C THR A 6 -41.49 20.54 0.75
N GLU A 7 -40.37 21.25 0.67
CA GLU A 7 -39.19 20.83 -0.09
C GLU A 7 -38.59 19.51 0.45
N GLU A 8 -38.35 18.51 -0.41
CA GLU A 8 -37.62 17.29 -0.04
C GLU A 8 -36.10 17.53 -0.11
N THR A 9 -35.52 18.05 0.98
CA THR A 9 -34.06 18.15 1.14
C THR A 9 -33.41 16.76 1.06
N ASP A 10 -32.64 16.51 0.00
CA ASP A 10 -31.89 15.26 -0.23
C ASP A 10 -31.19 14.74 1.03
N SER A 11 -31.57 13.52 1.45
CA SER A 11 -31.10 12.81 2.65
C SER A 11 -29.57 12.82 2.79
N LYS A 12 -28.84 12.66 1.68
CA LYS A 12 -27.36 12.67 1.72
C LYS A 12 -26.77 14.02 2.07
N THR A 13 -27.46 15.11 1.73
CA THR A 13 -27.04 16.46 2.16
C THR A 13 -27.09 16.58 3.68
N GLN A 14 -28.09 15.98 4.33
CA GLN A 14 -28.16 15.95 5.80
C GLN A 14 -27.11 15.03 6.42
N GLU A 15 -26.77 13.89 5.81
CA GLU A 15 -25.64 13.04 6.23
C GLU A 15 -24.30 13.81 6.20
N PHE A 16 -24.03 14.55 5.11
CA PHE A 16 -22.83 15.39 4.99
C PHE A 16 -22.77 16.53 6.03
N LEU A 17 -23.93 17.05 6.45
CA LEU A 17 -24.03 18.10 7.47
C LEU A 17 -24.01 17.56 8.91
N GLN A 18 -24.42 16.33 9.15
CA GLN A 18 -24.27 15.68 10.46
C GLN A 18 -22.80 15.52 10.87
N LEU A 19 -21.89 15.34 9.89
CA LEU A 19 -20.43 15.41 10.11
C LEU A 19 -19.90 16.80 10.51
N LEU A 20 -20.74 17.83 10.49
CA LEU A 20 -20.40 19.23 10.82
C LEU A 20 -21.29 19.82 11.93
N HIS A 21 -22.13 19.00 12.56
CA HIS A 21 -23.05 19.28 13.69
C HIS A 21 -24.30 20.15 13.40
N GLY A 22 -25.49 19.58 13.66
CA GLY A 22 -26.58 20.29 14.36
C GLY A 22 -27.63 21.16 13.62
N SER A 23 -28.56 20.53 12.90
CA SER A 23 -29.99 20.94 12.70
C SER A 23 -30.42 22.26 11.98
N SER A 24 -31.36 22.09 11.02
CA SER A 24 -32.31 23.05 10.37
C SER A 24 -31.77 24.02 9.27
N ARG A 25 -32.14 24.00 7.95
CA ARG A 25 -33.42 24.09 7.13
C ARG A 25 -34.05 25.52 7.09
N GLU A 26 -34.61 26.12 6.01
CA GLU A 26 -35.01 25.83 4.58
C GLU A 26 -34.79 27.13 3.71
N GLY A 27 -34.95 27.33 2.38
CA GLY A 27 -35.35 26.62 1.12
C GLY A 27 -34.68 27.38 -0.08
N HIS A 28 -35.20 27.82 -1.26
CA HIS A 28 -36.23 27.60 -2.32
C HIS A 28 -35.92 28.74 -3.39
N GLU A 29 -36.18 28.82 -4.71
CA GLU A 29 -36.60 27.93 -5.83
C GLU A 29 -36.49 28.67 -7.23
N GLY A 30 -36.09 27.99 -8.33
CA GLY A 30 -36.46 28.25 -9.77
C GLY A 30 -35.90 29.46 -10.60
N PHE A 31 -36.00 29.52 -11.96
CA PHE A 31 -35.96 28.49 -13.04
C PHE A 31 -35.76 29.07 -14.49
N ASN A 32 -35.57 28.21 -15.51
CA ASN A 32 -35.66 28.39 -17.00
C ASN A 32 -34.58 29.23 -17.79
N SER A 33 -34.53 29.19 -19.14
CA SER A 33 -34.07 28.09 -20.07
C SER A 33 -33.97 28.59 -21.54
N ALA A 34 -32.89 28.28 -22.31
CA ALA A 34 -32.78 28.68 -23.74
C ALA A 34 -31.69 28.04 -24.66
N THR A 35 -30.83 27.10 -24.22
CA THR A 35 -29.40 27.12 -24.67
C THR A 35 -28.84 25.92 -25.51
N SER A 36 -29.65 25.05 -26.12
CA SER A 36 -29.24 23.68 -26.53
C SER A 36 -27.89 23.50 -27.27
N LEU A 37 -27.60 24.24 -28.35
CA LEU A 37 -26.34 24.07 -29.11
C LEU A 37 -25.07 24.44 -28.33
N GLY A 38 -25.20 25.29 -27.30
CA GLY A 38 -24.11 25.62 -26.38
C GLY A 38 -24.02 24.68 -25.17
N ASN A 39 -24.87 23.64 -25.11
CA ASN A 39 -25.01 22.82 -23.90
C ASN A 39 -24.19 21.53 -23.92
N ASP A 40 -23.99 20.86 -25.06
CA ASP A 40 -23.18 19.62 -25.11
C ASP A 40 -21.76 19.83 -24.56
N GLY A 41 -21.11 20.95 -24.91
CA GLY A 41 -19.81 21.32 -24.36
C GLY A 41 -19.85 21.54 -22.84
N LYS A 42 -20.84 22.31 -22.36
CA LYS A 42 -21.06 22.57 -20.92
C LYS A 42 -21.43 21.32 -20.14
N LEU A 43 -22.12 20.36 -20.76
CA LEU A 43 -22.44 19.07 -20.17
C LEU A 43 -21.19 18.21 -20.01
N GLN A 44 -20.26 18.25 -20.97
CA GLN A 44 -18.95 17.61 -20.83
C GLN A 44 -18.11 18.29 -19.76
N GLU A 45 -18.11 19.62 -19.66
CA GLU A 45 -17.46 20.36 -18.55
C GLU A 45 -18.05 19.95 -17.19
N VAL A 46 -19.38 19.97 -17.04
CA VAL A 46 -20.07 19.52 -15.82
C VAL A 46 -19.71 18.07 -15.48
N LYS A 47 -19.80 17.13 -16.44
CA LYS A 47 -19.51 15.73 -16.18
C LYS A 47 -18.04 15.47 -15.86
N THR A 48 -17.11 16.29 -16.35
CA THR A 48 -15.66 16.08 -16.22
C THR A 48 -14.93 17.01 -15.24
N THR A 49 -15.60 17.97 -14.62
CA THR A 49 -14.97 18.87 -13.62
C THR A 49 -14.36 18.06 -12.46
N PRO A 50 -13.11 18.34 -12.03
CA PRO A 50 -12.47 17.59 -10.94
C PRO A 50 -13.14 17.83 -9.58
N LEU A 51 -13.56 19.07 -9.32
CA LEU A 51 -14.12 19.55 -8.06
C LEU A 51 -15.37 20.38 -8.34
N PHE A 52 -16.40 20.22 -7.52
CA PHE A 52 -17.62 21.02 -7.61
C PHE A 52 -18.17 21.36 -6.22
N SER A 53 -18.88 22.48 -6.09
CA SER A 53 -19.59 22.79 -4.84
C SER A 53 -20.89 21.99 -4.72
N ASN A 54 -21.33 21.76 -3.49
CA ASN A 54 -22.64 21.19 -3.24
C ASN A 54 -23.78 22.14 -3.69
N GLN A 55 -23.54 23.47 -3.73
CA GLN A 55 -24.46 24.42 -4.37
C GLN A 55 -24.67 24.09 -5.86
N VAL A 56 -23.58 23.86 -6.59
CA VAL A 56 -23.61 23.45 -8.00
C VAL A 56 -24.28 22.09 -8.18
N ARG A 57 -24.06 21.14 -7.27
CA ARG A 57 -24.74 19.83 -7.26
C ARG A 57 -26.26 19.98 -7.11
N LEU A 58 -26.72 20.73 -6.11
CA LEU A 58 -28.15 20.95 -5.84
C LEU A 58 -28.83 21.70 -6.99
N ALA A 59 -28.15 22.68 -7.58
CA ALA A 59 -28.68 23.44 -8.72
C ALA A 59 -28.71 22.65 -10.04
N LEU A 60 -28.11 21.46 -10.12
CA LEU A 60 -28.11 20.58 -11.30
C LEU A 60 -29.22 19.52 -11.20
N THR A 61 -30.47 19.99 -11.11
CA THR A 61 -31.68 19.16 -11.10
C THR A 61 -31.81 18.32 -12.38
N PRO A 62 -32.60 17.22 -12.38
CA PRO A 62 -32.83 16.41 -13.58
C PRO A 62 -33.34 17.24 -14.77
N GLU A 63 -34.19 18.24 -14.51
CA GLU A 63 -34.67 19.18 -15.54
C GLU A 63 -33.53 20.02 -16.11
N LYS A 64 -32.67 20.61 -15.26
CA LYS A 64 -31.52 21.38 -15.73
C LYS A 64 -30.50 20.52 -16.48
N MET A 65 -30.38 19.24 -16.11
CA MET A 65 -29.59 18.25 -16.83
C MET A 65 -30.19 17.94 -18.22
N MET A 66 -31.50 17.76 -18.34
CA MET A 66 -32.19 17.62 -19.63
C MET A 66 -32.04 18.87 -20.50
N LEU A 67 -32.17 20.06 -19.91
CA LEU A 67 -31.91 21.33 -20.60
C LEU A 67 -30.46 21.39 -21.10
N LEU A 68 -29.49 20.90 -20.31
CA LEU A 68 -28.09 20.76 -20.72
C LEU A 68 -27.83 19.62 -21.74
N GLY A 69 -28.86 18.97 -22.29
CA GLY A 69 -28.72 17.89 -23.29
C GLY A 69 -28.46 16.50 -22.71
N SER A 70 -28.56 16.33 -21.39
CA SER A 70 -28.31 15.05 -20.72
C SER A 70 -29.56 14.19 -20.61
N LEU A 71 -29.44 12.93 -21.00
CA LEU A 71 -30.44 11.91 -20.65
C LEU A 71 -30.22 11.34 -19.23
N ASP A 72 -29.05 11.56 -18.62
CA ASP A 72 -28.78 11.18 -17.23
C ASP A 72 -29.48 12.13 -16.25
N GLN A 73 -30.25 11.56 -15.33
CA GLN A 73 -30.98 12.30 -14.29
C GLN A 73 -30.08 12.95 -13.22
N VAL A 74 -28.80 12.56 -13.14
CA VAL A 74 -27.87 13.00 -12.09
C VAL A 74 -26.54 13.44 -12.72
N ALA A 75 -26.10 14.67 -12.42
CA ALA A 75 -24.82 15.21 -12.92
C ALA A 75 -23.60 14.43 -12.42
N PHE A 76 -23.61 14.07 -11.14
CA PHE A 76 -22.49 13.48 -10.42
C PHE A 76 -22.92 12.14 -9.79
N PRO A 77 -22.90 11.02 -10.54
CA PRO A 77 -23.32 9.72 -10.02
C PRO A 77 -22.34 9.12 -9.00
N GLN A 78 -21.11 9.65 -8.93
CA GLN A 78 -20.08 9.18 -8.01
C GLN A 78 -19.13 10.31 -7.60
N TYR A 79 -19.06 10.61 -6.30
CA TYR A 79 -18.28 11.71 -5.71
C TYR A 79 -18.03 11.50 -4.21
N GLY A 80 -17.15 12.31 -3.62
CA GLY A 80 -17.03 12.39 -2.15
C GLY A 80 -16.54 13.75 -1.66
N LEU A 81 -16.90 14.09 -0.44
CA LEU A 81 -16.55 15.36 0.21
C LEU A 81 -15.02 15.46 0.38
N LEU A 82 -14.43 16.58 -0.04
CA LEU A 82 -13.04 16.93 0.21
C LEU A 82 -12.90 17.80 1.46
N GLY A 83 -13.83 18.75 1.64
CA GLY A 83 -13.81 19.71 2.75
C GLY A 83 -14.83 20.82 2.57
N VAL A 84 -14.67 21.91 3.31
CA VAL A 84 -15.52 23.11 3.22
C VAL A 84 -14.70 24.33 2.79
N ARG A 85 -15.19 25.09 1.81
CA ARG A 85 -14.63 26.37 1.38
C ARG A 85 -14.83 27.41 2.48
N GLN A 86 -13.73 27.96 2.98
CA GLN A 86 -13.71 29.05 3.95
C GLN A 86 -13.69 30.42 3.29
N GLN A 87 -13.00 30.54 2.14
CA GLN A 87 -12.83 31.81 1.42
C GLN A 87 -12.50 31.56 -0.06
N SER A 88 -12.91 32.49 -0.92
CA SER A 88 -12.62 32.56 -2.36
C SER A 88 -11.60 33.68 -2.64
N TYR A 89 -10.75 33.53 -3.66
CA TYR A 89 -9.79 34.55 -4.10
C TYR A 89 -9.74 34.59 -5.63
N GLY A 90 -10.02 35.76 -6.19
CA GLY A 90 -10.20 36.02 -7.62
C GLY A 90 -11.19 37.18 -7.82
N ALA A 91 -11.22 37.79 -9.00
CA ALA A 91 -12.01 39.01 -9.22
C ALA A 91 -13.54 38.77 -9.25
N ASP A 92 -13.98 37.64 -9.80
CA ASP A 92 -15.38 37.36 -10.14
C ASP A 92 -15.99 36.19 -9.35
N GLN A 93 -15.52 35.94 -8.11
CA GLN A 93 -15.99 34.83 -7.28
C GLN A 93 -16.87 35.31 -6.12
N LEU A 94 -17.91 34.54 -5.80
CA LEU A 94 -18.69 34.79 -4.59
C LEU A 94 -17.81 34.59 -3.35
N ASP A 95 -17.82 35.57 -2.45
CA ASP A 95 -17.22 35.41 -1.14
C ASP A 95 -18.04 34.37 -0.35
N ALA A 96 -17.42 33.21 -0.18
CA ALA A 96 -17.95 32.03 0.51
C ALA A 96 -18.65 32.36 1.83
N ARG A 97 -18.22 33.42 2.53
CA ARG A 97 -18.74 33.83 3.85
C ARG A 97 -20.19 34.33 3.83
N PHE A 98 -20.73 34.70 2.67
CA PHE A 98 -22.15 35.08 2.50
C PHE A 98 -23.03 33.94 1.99
N LEU A 99 -22.45 32.77 1.70
CA LEU A 99 -23.19 31.58 1.28
C LEU A 99 -23.38 30.60 2.46
N PRO A 100 -24.50 29.87 2.53
CA PRO A 100 -24.69 28.77 3.48
C PRO A 100 -23.51 27.80 3.53
N VAL A 101 -23.20 27.26 4.72
CA VAL A 101 -22.08 26.32 4.90
C VAL A 101 -22.25 25.08 4.01
N GLU A 102 -23.50 24.63 3.84
CA GLU A 102 -23.87 23.52 2.96
C GLU A 102 -23.60 23.80 1.47
N HIS A 103 -23.70 25.05 1.01
CA HIS A 103 -23.34 25.44 -0.35
C HIS A 103 -21.82 25.41 -0.56
N ASN A 104 -21.06 25.73 0.46
CA ASN A 104 -19.59 25.75 0.46
C ASN A 104 -18.92 24.37 0.63
N LEU A 105 -19.67 23.27 0.74
CA LEU A 105 -19.10 21.92 0.75
C LEU A 105 -18.48 21.61 -0.62
N ILE A 106 -17.18 21.30 -0.64
CA ILE A 106 -16.41 21.00 -1.85
C ILE A 106 -16.37 19.49 -2.06
N MET A 107 -16.98 19.04 -3.15
CA MET A 107 -17.05 17.65 -3.57
C MET A 107 -15.98 17.36 -4.63
N ALA A 108 -15.37 16.18 -4.53
CA ALA A 108 -14.39 15.66 -5.48
C ALA A 108 -15.05 14.62 -6.39
N ASN A 109 -14.94 14.79 -7.71
CA ASN A 109 -15.63 13.97 -8.72
C ASN A 109 -14.97 12.58 -8.84
N MET A 110 -15.56 11.56 -8.22
CA MET A 110 -15.05 10.19 -8.25
C MET A 110 -15.55 9.40 -9.47
N ASN A 111 -16.34 10.03 -10.36
CA ASN A 111 -16.81 9.47 -11.63
C ASN A 111 -15.85 9.78 -12.80
N ALA A 112 -15.43 11.04 -12.96
CA ALA A 112 -14.53 11.48 -14.04
C ALA A 112 -13.04 11.29 -13.70
N PRO A 113 -12.17 10.89 -14.66
CA PRO A 113 -10.72 10.79 -14.41
C PRO A 113 -10.03 12.16 -14.42
N TRP A 114 -9.37 12.49 -13.31
CA TRP A 114 -8.54 13.69 -13.12
C TRP A 114 -7.33 13.40 -12.23
N SER A 115 -6.39 14.34 -12.16
CA SER A 115 -5.14 14.21 -11.40
C SER A 115 -4.92 15.38 -10.42
N ALA A 116 -4.27 15.07 -9.29
CA ALA A 116 -3.97 16.01 -8.21
C ALA A 116 -2.48 16.03 -7.84
N PHE A 117 -1.97 17.23 -7.59
CA PHE A 117 -0.70 17.47 -6.93
C PHE A 117 -0.96 18.00 -5.52
N ILE A 118 -0.33 17.43 -4.50
CA ILE A 118 -0.50 17.79 -3.08
C ILE A 118 0.86 18.12 -2.49
N CYS A 119 1.06 19.35 -2.01
CA CYS A 119 2.33 19.79 -1.43
C CYS A 119 2.17 20.53 -0.09
N GLY A 120 3.27 20.70 0.64
CA GLY A 120 3.30 21.27 1.99
C GLY A 120 4.27 20.53 2.92
N SER A 121 4.65 21.15 4.04
CA SER A 121 5.60 20.55 4.99
C SER A 121 5.09 19.23 5.61
N GLN A 122 5.99 18.49 6.25
CA GLN A 122 5.59 17.49 7.25
C GLN A 122 4.60 18.12 8.26
N GLY A 123 3.60 17.35 8.70
CA GLY A 123 2.53 17.83 9.59
C GLY A 123 1.55 18.87 8.99
N GLY A 124 1.67 19.24 7.71
CA GLY A 124 0.76 20.20 7.06
C GLY A 124 -0.64 19.66 6.75
N GLY A 125 -0.78 18.34 6.56
CA GLY A 125 -2.04 17.67 6.22
C GLY A 125 -2.05 16.90 4.88
N LYS A 126 -0.92 16.81 4.16
CA LYS A 126 -0.84 16.14 2.84
C LYS A 126 -1.39 14.71 2.82
N SER A 127 -0.84 13.82 3.64
CA SER A 127 -1.15 12.39 3.64
C SER A 127 -2.53 12.09 4.24
N HIS A 128 -3.04 12.98 5.09
CA HIS A 128 -4.45 13.07 5.48
C HIS A 128 -5.37 13.41 4.29
N THR A 129 -5.03 14.42 3.46
CA THR A 129 -5.78 14.78 2.24
C THR A 129 -5.73 13.66 1.20
N LEU A 130 -4.56 13.04 1.01
CA LEU A 130 -4.39 11.84 0.17
C LEU A 130 -5.31 10.71 0.66
N SER A 131 -5.32 10.44 1.97
CA SER A 131 -6.21 9.46 2.60
C SER A 131 -7.69 9.79 2.40
N CYS A 132 -8.09 11.06 2.48
CA CYS A 132 -9.47 11.48 2.20
C CYS A 132 -9.88 11.23 0.73
N LEU A 133 -8.97 11.45 -0.23
CA LEU A 133 -9.21 11.15 -1.65
C LEU A 133 -9.27 9.63 -1.92
N LEU A 134 -8.44 8.84 -1.23
CA LEU A 134 -8.51 7.37 -1.27
C LEU A 134 -9.80 6.84 -0.63
N GLU A 135 -10.23 7.38 0.51
CA GLU A 135 -11.53 7.03 1.12
C GLU A 135 -12.71 7.33 0.20
N ASN A 136 -12.71 8.51 -0.43
CA ASN A 136 -13.73 8.90 -1.42
C ASN A 136 -13.74 7.95 -2.63
N SER A 137 -12.58 7.42 -3.01
CA SER A 137 -12.40 6.49 -4.14
C SER A 137 -12.77 5.03 -3.83
N LEU A 138 -12.51 4.56 -2.62
CA LEU A 138 -12.44 3.12 -2.30
C LEU A 138 -13.57 2.63 -1.38
N LEU A 139 -14.14 3.48 -0.52
CA LEU A 139 -15.25 3.05 0.35
C LEU A 139 -16.56 2.97 -0.45
N PRO A 140 -17.28 1.83 -0.49
CA PRO A 140 -18.56 1.72 -1.23
C PRO A 140 -19.67 2.59 -0.64
N SER A 141 -19.66 2.78 0.67
CA SER A 141 -20.45 3.79 1.35
C SER A 141 -19.68 4.36 2.54
N SER A 142 -19.74 5.67 2.69
CA SER A 142 -19.38 6.37 3.92
C SER A 142 -20.24 7.63 4.06
N LEU A 143 -20.26 8.21 5.26
CA LEU A 143 -20.88 9.52 5.51
C LEU A 143 -20.23 10.66 4.69
N ALA A 144 -19.13 10.40 3.98
CA ALA A 144 -18.43 11.37 3.14
C ALA A 144 -18.55 11.11 1.63
N ASN A 145 -19.29 10.08 1.16
CA ASN A 145 -19.31 9.76 -0.28
C ASN A 145 -20.64 9.23 -0.86
N VAL A 146 -20.65 9.20 -2.19
CA VAL A 146 -21.56 8.45 -3.06
C VAL A 146 -20.66 7.67 -4.02
N ASN A 147 -20.48 6.38 -3.78
CA ASN A 147 -19.47 5.59 -4.50
C ASN A 147 -20.01 4.21 -4.97
N PRO A 148 -21.00 4.19 -5.89
CA PRO A 148 -21.64 2.96 -6.36
C PRO A 148 -20.71 2.04 -7.19
N LYS A 149 -19.56 2.53 -7.66
CA LYS A 149 -18.53 1.78 -8.39
C LYS A 149 -17.14 2.12 -7.85
N PRO A 150 -16.77 1.59 -6.67
CA PRO A 150 -15.48 1.87 -6.04
C PRO A 150 -14.30 1.53 -6.94
N LEU A 151 -13.26 2.35 -6.87
CA LEU A 151 -12.06 2.18 -7.67
C LEU A 151 -11.18 1.04 -7.11
N ALA A 152 -10.24 0.54 -7.89
CA ALA A 152 -9.06 -0.15 -7.34
C ALA A 152 -7.96 0.87 -7.04
N GLY A 153 -7.37 0.79 -5.85
CA GLY A 153 -6.29 1.67 -5.40
C GLY A 153 -4.91 1.04 -5.52
N LEU A 154 -3.95 1.81 -6.02
CA LEU A 154 -2.51 1.53 -5.93
C LEU A 154 -1.81 2.71 -5.25
N VAL A 155 -1.10 2.49 -4.14
CA VAL A 155 -0.24 3.49 -3.48
C VAL A 155 1.23 3.05 -3.58
N PHE A 156 2.13 3.97 -3.90
CA PHE A 156 3.58 3.80 -3.72
C PHE A 156 4.07 4.63 -2.55
N HIS A 157 4.85 4.00 -1.67
CA HIS A 157 5.48 4.62 -0.51
C HIS A 157 6.92 4.10 -0.37
N PHE A 158 7.85 4.99 -0.01
CA PHE A 158 9.24 4.66 0.22
C PHE A 158 9.81 5.60 1.28
N ASP A 159 10.42 5.02 2.31
CA ASP A 159 11.14 5.73 3.35
C ASP A 159 12.58 5.19 3.46
N HIS A 160 13.52 6.07 3.78
CA HIS A 160 14.93 5.69 3.99
C HIS A 160 15.06 4.94 5.32
N PHE A 161 14.80 3.62 5.27
CA PHE A 161 14.71 2.76 6.45
C PHE A 161 15.94 2.92 7.37
N THR A 162 15.70 3.42 8.58
CA THR A 162 16.72 3.65 9.60
C THR A 162 16.63 2.61 10.73
N SER A 163 15.43 2.35 11.24
CA SER A 163 15.15 1.29 12.21
C SER A 163 13.68 0.89 12.20
N ALA A 164 13.32 -0.21 12.86
CA ALA A 164 11.92 -0.61 13.04
C ALA A 164 11.11 0.37 13.93
N GLU A 165 11.79 1.21 14.73
CA GLU A 165 11.17 2.17 15.65
C GLU A 165 10.98 3.56 14.99
N THR A 166 11.72 3.84 13.91
CA THR A 166 11.80 5.16 13.26
C THR A 166 11.33 5.20 11.82
N THR A 167 11.12 4.04 11.17
CA THR A 167 10.61 3.98 9.78
C THR A 167 9.16 4.44 9.72
N GLN A 168 8.88 5.40 8.84
CA GLN A 168 7.52 5.87 8.58
C GLN A 168 6.73 4.79 7.81
N LEU A 169 5.51 4.48 8.27
CA LEU A 169 4.58 3.61 7.55
C LEU A 169 3.61 4.44 6.72
N CYS A 170 3.11 3.90 5.61
CA CYS A 170 2.15 4.59 4.78
C CYS A 170 0.79 4.75 5.48
N GLU A 171 0.36 6.00 5.71
CA GLU A 171 -0.89 6.35 6.40
C GLU A 171 -2.16 5.81 5.71
N ALA A 172 -2.06 5.49 4.41
CA ALA A 172 -3.13 4.87 3.65
C ALA A 172 -3.44 3.43 4.14
N ALA A 173 -2.52 2.77 4.85
CA ALA A 173 -2.76 1.43 5.39
C ALA A 173 -3.92 1.41 6.41
N TYR A 174 -4.17 2.52 7.09
CA TYR A 174 -5.25 2.64 8.09
C TYR A 174 -6.66 2.60 7.47
N LEU A 175 -6.83 2.69 6.15
CA LEU A 175 -8.14 2.51 5.50
C LEU A 175 -8.77 1.13 5.79
N CYS A 176 -7.97 0.14 6.21
CA CYS A 176 -8.46 -1.15 6.72
C CYS A 176 -9.45 -1.01 7.90
N SER A 177 -9.30 0.02 8.74
CA SER A 177 -10.22 0.31 9.86
C SER A 177 -11.66 0.59 9.41
N SER A 178 -11.86 1.10 8.19
CA SER A 178 -13.16 1.34 7.56
C SER A 178 -13.61 0.18 6.66
N GLY A 179 -12.96 -0.98 6.72
CA GLY A 179 -13.34 -2.17 5.95
C GLY A 179 -12.77 -2.27 4.52
N VAL A 180 -11.91 -1.34 4.09
CA VAL A 180 -11.18 -1.48 2.81
C VAL A 180 -10.22 -2.68 2.91
N PRO A 181 -10.26 -3.66 1.99
CA PRO A 181 -9.23 -4.68 1.92
C PRO A 181 -7.90 -4.06 1.49
N VAL A 182 -7.02 -3.82 2.46
CA VAL A 182 -5.66 -3.31 2.24
C VAL A 182 -4.69 -4.48 2.14
N ARG A 183 -3.92 -4.52 1.06
CA ARG A 183 -2.73 -5.37 0.89
C ARG A 183 -1.49 -4.48 0.86
N VAL A 184 -0.43 -4.86 1.57
CA VAL A 184 0.86 -4.17 1.54
C VAL A 184 1.91 -5.13 0.98
N LEU A 185 2.46 -4.78 -0.18
CA LEU A 185 3.56 -5.47 -0.84
C LEU A 185 4.87 -4.87 -0.35
N VAL A 186 5.72 -5.67 0.28
CA VAL A 186 6.96 -5.19 0.91
C VAL A 186 8.19 -5.90 0.34
N SER A 187 9.36 -5.25 0.39
CA SER A 187 10.62 -5.89 -0.04
C SER A 187 10.83 -7.24 0.66
N PRO A 188 11.08 -8.35 -0.06
CA PRO A 188 11.27 -9.67 0.54
C PRO A 188 12.40 -9.72 1.59
N SER A 189 13.44 -8.89 1.44
CA SER A 189 14.57 -8.79 2.39
C SER A 189 14.24 -8.03 3.68
N ASN A 190 13.11 -7.31 3.75
CA ASN A 190 12.62 -6.65 4.98
C ASN A 190 11.26 -7.21 5.46
N TYR A 191 10.77 -8.30 4.85
CA TYR A 191 9.40 -8.80 5.03
C TYR A 191 9.02 -9.02 6.50
N ALA A 192 9.88 -9.66 7.30
CA ALA A 192 9.54 -9.99 8.70
C ALA A 192 9.37 -8.74 9.58
N VAL A 193 10.14 -7.67 9.34
CA VAL A 193 10.01 -6.40 10.05
C VAL A 193 8.73 -5.68 9.60
N MET A 194 8.57 -5.44 8.30
CA MET A 194 7.43 -4.69 7.78
C MET A 194 6.10 -5.42 8.02
N HIS A 195 6.07 -6.75 7.95
CA HIS A 195 4.93 -7.57 8.38
C HIS A 195 4.55 -7.28 9.83
N THR A 196 5.55 -7.21 10.72
CA THR A 196 5.34 -6.98 12.15
C THR A 196 4.88 -5.56 12.46
N LEU A 197 5.39 -4.56 11.74
CA LEU A 197 4.97 -3.16 11.86
C LEU A 197 3.54 -2.94 11.36
N TYR A 198 3.23 -3.33 10.12
CA TYR A 198 1.87 -3.21 9.56
C TYR A 198 0.84 -4.14 10.25
N SER A 199 1.27 -5.25 10.86
CA SER A 199 0.38 -6.04 11.73
C SER A 199 0.04 -5.36 13.05
N ASN A 200 0.77 -4.32 13.46
CA ASN A 200 0.64 -3.67 14.77
C ASN A 200 0.58 -2.13 14.65
N LEU A 201 -0.13 -1.63 13.62
CA LEU A 201 -0.38 -0.20 13.40
C LEU A 201 -0.82 0.52 14.69
N PRO A 202 -0.05 1.51 15.19
CA PRO A 202 -0.38 2.26 16.40
C PRO A 202 -1.75 2.94 16.34
N GLY A 203 -2.50 2.90 17.45
CA GLY A 203 -3.82 3.53 17.53
C GLY A 203 -4.95 2.86 16.73
N LEU A 204 -4.68 1.78 15.98
CA LEU A 204 -5.71 1.00 15.30
C LEU A 204 -6.65 0.33 16.33
N PRO A 205 -8.00 0.51 16.24
CA PRO A 205 -8.93 -0.02 17.23
C PRO A 205 -8.89 -1.55 17.36
N SER A 206 -9.04 -2.04 18.61
CA SER A 206 -9.11 -3.47 18.91
C SER A 206 -10.29 -4.14 18.19
N GLY A 207 -9.98 -5.03 17.25
CA GLY A 207 -10.97 -5.74 16.43
C GLY A 207 -11.17 -5.17 15.02
N SER A 208 -10.53 -4.04 14.67
CA SER A 208 -10.47 -3.58 13.28
C SER A 208 -9.80 -4.61 12.36
N PRO A 209 -10.18 -4.67 11.07
CA PRO A 209 -9.41 -5.38 10.06
C PRO A 209 -7.96 -4.87 10.03
N LYS A 210 -7.02 -5.77 9.72
CA LYS A 210 -5.59 -5.45 9.57
C LYS A 210 -5.16 -5.59 8.11
N PRO A 211 -4.13 -4.86 7.65
CA PRO A 211 -3.62 -5.02 6.29
C PRO A 211 -3.00 -6.41 6.07
N GLN A 212 -3.20 -6.98 4.88
CA GLN A 212 -2.53 -8.21 4.44
C GLN A 212 -1.10 -7.88 3.97
N VAL A 213 -0.08 -8.22 4.75
CA VAL A 213 1.32 -7.98 4.35
C VAL A 213 1.90 -9.17 3.59
N VAL A 214 2.42 -8.92 2.39
CA VAL A 214 2.87 -9.94 1.43
C VAL A 214 4.27 -9.53 0.91
N PRO A 215 5.24 -10.46 0.79
CA PRO A 215 6.51 -10.14 0.15
C PRO A 215 6.29 -9.92 -1.35
N LEU A 216 6.83 -8.82 -1.89
CA LEU A 216 6.74 -8.49 -3.31
C LEU A 216 7.54 -9.50 -4.14
N TYR A 217 6.83 -10.34 -4.88
CA TYR A 217 7.40 -11.22 -5.88
C TYR A 217 6.66 -11.10 -7.21
N LEU A 218 7.41 -11.17 -8.30
CA LEU A 218 6.93 -11.21 -9.67
C LEU A 218 6.86 -12.67 -10.17
N LYS A 219 5.91 -13.01 -11.04
CA LYS A 219 5.93 -14.26 -11.83
C LYS A 219 6.76 -14.05 -13.12
N GLU A 220 7.38 -15.11 -13.66
CA GLU A 220 8.07 -15.04 -14.99
C GLU A 220 7.12 -14.54 -16.10
N GLU A 221 5.82 -14.90 -16.04
CA GLU A 221 4.76 -14.42 -16.93
C GLU A 221 4.55 -12.89 -16.89
N GLN A 222 4.89 -12.24 -15.77
CA GLN A 222 4.79 -10.79 -15.61
C GLN A 222 6.04 -10.08 -16.15
N LEU A 223 7.18 -10.77 -16.27
CA LEU A 223 8.45 -10.23 -16.79
C LEU A 223 8.42 -10.12 -18.33
N ASN A 224 7.71 -9.13 -18.87
CA ASN A 224 7.79 -8.80 -20.30
C ASN A 224 9.12 -8.10 -20.66
N VAL A 225 9.43 -7.98 -21.96
CA VAL A 225 10.67 -7.34 -22.47
C VAL A 225 10.90 -5.94 -21.89
N SER A 226 9.84 -5.13 -21.72
CA SER A 226 9.97 -3.78 -21.16
C SER A 226 10.40 -3.81 -19.70
N ARG A 227 9.76 -4.66 -18.88
CA ARG A 227 10.07 -4.82 -17.45
C ARG A 227 11.45 -5.43 -17.21
N MET A 228 11.85 -6.38 -18.06
CA MET A 228 13.22 -6.89 -18.09
C MET A 228 14.22 -5.75 -18.38
N MET A 229 13.95 -4.91 -19.38
CA MET A 229 14.81 -3.74 -19.66
C MET A 229 14.85 -2.76 -18.47
N THR A 230 13.74 -2.50 -17.77
CA THR A 230 13.69 -1.65 -16.57
C THR A 230 14.55 -2.20 -15.42
N LEU A 231 14.49 -3.51 -15.12
CA LEU A 231 15.32 -4.11 -14.05
C LEU A 231 16.80 -4.19 -14.40
N MET A 232 17.12 -4.31 -15.69
CA MET A 232 18.49 -4.56 -16.17
C MET A 232 19.24 -3.29 -16.53
N ALA A 233 18.53 -2.18 -16.78
CA ALA A 233 19.14 -0.90 -17.03
C ALA A 233 19.93 -0.39 -15.82
N MET A 234 20.96 0.39 -16.12
CA MET A 234 21.62 1.26 -15.15
C MET A 234 21.32 2.72 -15.52
N ASN A 235 21.70 3.61 -14.60
CA ASN A 235 21.63 5.06 -14.68
C ASN A 235 22.04 5.62 -16.06
N ASP A 236 21.52 6.80 -16.39
CA ASP A 236 21.64 7.45 -17.70
C ASP A 236 23.04 8.01 -17.98
N ASN A 237 24.02 7.11 -18.17
CA ASN A 237 25.22 7.41 -18.93
C ASN A 237 24.80 7.62 -20.40
N GLU A 238 25.42 8.59 -21.09
CA GLU A 238 25.17 8.87 -22.51
C GLU A 238 25.41 7.65 -23.43
N HIS A 239 26.13 6.64 -22.93
CA HIS A 239 26.34 5.36 -23.59
C HIS A 239 25.81 4.23 -22.70
N PRO A 240 24.74 3.51 -23.09
CA PRO A 240 24.25 2.38 -22.33
C PRO A 240 25.31 1.26 -22.29
N PRO A 241 25.45 0.50 -21.18
CA PRO A 241 26.42 -0.57 -21.09
C PRO A 241 26.26 -1.60 -22.23
N LEU A 242 27.37 -2.04 -22.84
CA LEU A 242 27.36 -2.97 -23.99
C LEU A 242 26.53 -4.25 -23.75
N TYR A 243 26.41 -4.72 -22.50
CA TYR A 243 25.56 -5.87 -22.19
C TYR A 243 24.06 -5.60 -22.47
N MET A 244 23.60 -4.35 -22.43
CA MET A 244 22.21 -3.97 -22.71
C MET A 244 21.82 -4.17 -24.19
N GLU A 245 22.76 -4.06 -25.13
CA GLU A 245 22.48 -4.34 -26.54
C GLU A 245 22.31 -5.83 -26.79
N VAL A 246 23.19 -6.64 -26.20
CA VAL A 246 23.15 -8.10 -26.27
C VAL A 246 21.90 -8.64 -25.55
N LEU A 247 21.55 -8.06 -24.41
CA LEU A 247 20.34 -8.33 -23.64
C LEU A 247 19.07 -7.97 -24.45
N ARG A 248 19.04 -6.78 -25.07
CA ARG A 248 17.94 -6.35 -25.96
C ARG A 248 17.81 -7.26 -27.18
N LYS A 249 18.92 -7.77 -27.73
CA LYS A 249 18.90 -8.79 -28.79
C LYS A 249 18.29 -10.09 -28.29
N ILE A 250 18.80 -10.67 -27.20
CA ILE A 250 18.29 -11.93 -26.63
C ILE A 250 16.80 -11.85 -26.32
N LEU A 251 16.33 -10.75 -25.70
CA LEU A 251 14.91 -10.55 -25.41
C LEU A 251 14.05 -10.40 -26.68
N ARG A 252 14.59 -9.84 -27.76
CA ARG A 252 13.91 -9.79 -29.07
C ARG A 252 13.83 -11.18 -29.70
N ASP A 253 14.95 -11.90 -29.74
CA ASP A 253 15.03 -13.24 -30.33
C ASP A 253 14.04 -14.19 -29.60
N MET A 254 14.04 -14.17 -28.25
CA MET A 254 13.07 -14.89 -27.43
C MET A 254 11.61 -14.46 -27.66
N ALA A 255 11.34 -13.17 -27.90
CA ALA A 255 9.99 -12.69 -28.20
C ALA A 255 9.52 -13.05 -29.63
N MET A 256 10.44 -13.31 -30.56
CA MET A 256 10.13 -13.81 -31.91
C MET A 256 9.91 -15.34 -31.90
N GLU A 257 10.64 -16.07 -31.06
CA GLU A 257 10.47 -17.51 -30.86
C GLU A 257 9.22 -17.86 -30.01
N GLY A 258 8.85 -16.97 -29.08
CA GLY A 258 7.73 -17.15 -28.17
C GLY A 258 6.37 -16.97 -28.87
N SER A 259 5.78 -18.07 -29.35
CA SER A 259 4.48 -18.13 -30.06
C SER A 259 3.28 -17.66 -29.22
N GLY A 260 3.18 -16.36 -28.92
CA GLY A 260 2.11 -15.76 -28.13
C GLY A 260 2.19 -16.00 -26.62
N ARG A 261 3.32 -16.50 -26.10
CA ARG A 261 3.53 -16.68 -24.64
C ARG A 261 3.67 -15.32 -23.93
N ARG A 262 3.05 -15.18 -22.76
CA ARG A 262 3.17 -13.99 -21.89
C ARG A 262 4.44 -14.08 -21.05
N GLY A 263 5.16 -12.98 -20.92
CA GLY A 263 6.40 -12.90 -20.14
C GLY A 263 7.64 -13.47 -20.84
N VAL A 264 8.71 -13.68 -20.08
CA VAL A 264 10.01 -14.17 -20.56
C VAL A 264 10.43 -15.33 -19.66
N ASN A 265 10.75 -16.48 -20.26
CA ASN A 265 11.28 -17.61 -19.50
C ASN A 265 12.67 -17.26 -18.95
N TYR A 266 12.77 -17.05 -17.64
CA TYR A 266 13.95 -16.46 -17.02
C TYR A 266 15.14 -17.45 -17.01
N ARG A 267 14.86 -18.76 -16.94
CA ARG A 267 15.88 -19.82 -17.01
C ARG A 267 16.53 -19.94 -18.40
N ASP A 268 15.75 -19.78 -19.49
CA ASP A 268 16.30 -19.70 -20.85
C ASP A 268 17.05 -18.37 -21.06
N PHE A 269 16.47 -17.24 -20.65
CA PHE A 269 17.12 -15.92 -20.71
C PHE A 269 18.51 -15.93 -20.05
N THR A 270 18.61 -16.42 -18.82
CA THR A 270 19.90 -16.53 -18.09
C THR A 270 20.85 -17.53 -18.77
N SER A 271 20.34 -18.62 -19.36
CA SER A 271 21.15 -19.54 -20.17
C SER A 271 21.72 -18.88 -21.44
N ARG A 272 20.93 -18.06 -22.13
CA ARG A 272 21.35 -17.31 -23.33
C ARG A 272 22.37 -16.23 -22.99
N MET A 273 22.15 -15.47 -21.91
CA MET A 273 23.09 -14.46 -21.40
C MET A 273 24.42 -15.09 -21.00
N GLY A 274 24.41 -16.23 -20.30
CA GLY A 274 25.62 -16.95 -19.90
C GLY A 274 26.51 -17.44 -21.05
N ARG A 275 25.97 -17.56 -22.27
CA ARG A 275 26.71 -17.98 -23.47
C ARG A 275 27.40 -16.83 -24.22
N GLN A 276 27.16 -15.57 -23.86
CA GLN A 276 27.64 -14.41 -24.64
C GLN A 276 29.11 -14.05 -24.40
N GLY A 277 29.77 -14.65 -23.41
CA GLY A 277 31.20 -14.44 -23.17
C GLY A 277 31.59 -13.02 -22.75
N PHE A 278 30.70 -12.32 -22.03
CA PHE A 278 30.94 -10.95 -21.52
C PHE A 278 32.29 -10.81 -20.80
N SER A 279 32.91 -9.63 -20.88
CA SER A 279 34.15 -9.35 -20.17
C SER A 279 33.96 -9.30 -18.65
N GLY A 280 35.04 -9.43 -17.86
CA GLY A 280 34.96 -9.31 -16.40
C GLY A 280 34.34 -7.99 -15.92
N GLN A 281 34.64 -6.90 -16.63
CA GLN A 281 34.09 -5.55 -16.36
C GLN A 281 32.59 -5.45 -16.66
N GLN A 282 32.09 -6.17 -17.67
CA GLN A 282 30.67 -6.22 -18.01
C GLN A 282 29.88 -7.15 -17.07
N ASN A 283 30.48 -8.28 -16.67
CA ASN A 283 29.84 -9.26 -15.80
C ASN A 283 29.51 -8.72 -14.41
N GLY A 284 30.35 -7.86 -13.82
CA GLY A 284 30.11 -7.33 -12.46
C GLY A 284 28.74 -6.63 -12.34
N PRO A 285 28.51 -5.51 -13.06
CA PRO A 285 27.25 -4.78 -13.00
C PRO A 285 26.04 -5.59 -13.46
N LEU A 286 26.20 -6.42 -14.50
CA LEU A 286 25.14 -7.32 -14.98
C LEU A 286 24.72 -8.33 -13.89
N ASN A 287 25.67 -8.96 -13.19
CA ASN A 287 25.34 -9.92 -12.13
C ASN A 287 24.63 -9.24 -10.95
N LEU A 288 24.96 -7.98 -10.61
CA LEU A 288 24.23 -7.22 -9.59
C LEU A 288 22.78 -6.96 -10.00
N ARG A 289 22.52 -6.58 -11.26
CA ARG A 289 21.16 -6.42 -11.79
C ARG A 289 20.37 -7.73 -11.83
N LEU A 290 21.01 -8.83 -12.24
CA LEU A 290 20.41 -10.17 -12.19
C LEU A 290 20.09 -10.61 -10.75
N GLN A 291 20.96 -10.33 -9.78
CA GLN A 291 20.71 -10.64 -8.36
C GLN A 291 19.54 -9.84 -7.79
N LEU A 292 19.41 -8.56 -8.14
CA LEU A 292 18.25 -7.73 -7.79
C LEU A 292 16.96 -8.34 -8.35
N LEU A 293 16.91 -8.68 -9.64
CA LEU A 293 15.76 -9.35 -10.24
C LEU A 293 15.45 -10.69 -9.55
N GLU A 294 16.45 -11.57 -9.36
CA GLU A 294 16.27 -12.88 -8.70
C GLU A 294 15.70 -12.74 -7.28
N SER A 295 16.06 -11.69 -6.54
CA SER A 295 15.53 -11.43 -5.19
C SER A 295 14.04 -11.06 -5.14
N PHE A 296 13.48 -10.56 -6.25
CA PHE A 296 12.06 -10.21 -6.41
C PHE A 296 11.32 -11.19 -7.34
N LEU A 297 11.91 -12.34 -7.71
CA LEU A 297 11.30 -13.36 -8.56
C LEU A 297 10.74 -14.53 -7.73
N ALA A 298 9.50 -14.92 -7.97
CA ALA A 298 8.95 -16.17 -7.46
C ALA A 298 9.50 -17.37 -8.23
N ASP A 299 9.70 -18.52 -7.57
CA ASP A 299 9.96 -19.76 -8.32
C ASP A 299 8.69 -20.21 -9.08
N GLU A 300 8.88 -20.90 -10.20
CA GLU A 300 7.81 -21.53 -10.98
C GLU A 300 7.00 -22.55 -10.14
N VAL A 301 7.64 -23.27 -9.21
CA VAL A 301 7.02 -24.36 -8.44
C VAL A 301 6.51 -23.88 -7.08
N GLN A 302 5.40 -23.14 -7.12
CA GLN A 302 4.60 -22.77 -5.95
C GLN A 302 3.64 -23.89 -5.51
N ASP A 303 3.17 -23.83 -4.27
CA ASP A 303 1.94 -24.54 -3.88
C ASP A 303 0.68 -23.75 -4.30
N ARG A 304 -0.49 -24.36 -4.12
CA ARG A 304 -1.77 -23.81 -4.59
C ARG A 304 -2.11 -22.47 -3.93
N GLU A 305 -1.88 -22.33 -2.63
CA GLU A 305 -2.19 -21.11 -1.90
C GLU A 305 -1.28 -19.96 -2.34
N SER A 306 0.03 -20.23 -2.42
CA SER A 306 1.04 -19.26 -2.87
C SER A 306 0.85 -18.84 -4.33
N SER A 307 0.46 -19.76 -5.22
CA SER A 307 0.17 -19.43 -6.62
C SER A 307 -1.07 -18.54 -6.74
N THR A 308 -2.18 -18.88 -6.06
CA THR A 308 -3.40 -18.03 -6.03
C THR A 308 -3.12 -16.65 -5.45
N LEU A 309 -2.31 -16.57 -4.38
CA LEU A 309 -1.88 -15.29 -3.81
C LEU A 309 -1.15 -14.44 -4.86
N LEU A 310 -0.15 -14.99 -5.54
CA LEU A 310 0.61 -14.30 -6.59
C LEU A 310 -0.25 -13.83 -7.78
N ASP A 311 -1.28 -14.61 -8.17
CA ASP A 311 -2.22 -14.20 -9.22
C ASP A 311 -3.10 -13.01 -8.79
N ASP A 312 -3.54 -13.00 -7.53
CA ASP A 312 -4.38 -11.94 -7.00
C ASP A 312 -3.59 -10.68 -6.55
N ILE A 313 -2.25 -10.71 -6.42
CA ILE A 313 -1.41 -9.61 -5.88
C ILE A 313 -1.70 -8.25 -6.52
N PHE A 314 -1.77 -8.18 -7.86
CA PHE A 314 -1.96 -6.92 -8.63
C PHE A 314 -3.36 -6.79 -9.26
N LYS A 315 -4.30 -7.65 -8.90
CA LYS A 315 -5.62 -7.73 -9.52
C LYS A 315 -6.49 -6.54 -9.09
N SER A 316 -6.88 -5.70 -10.05
CA SER A 316 -7.69 -4.49 -9.81
C SER A 316 -9.14 -4.85 -9.43
N SER A 317 -9.40 -5.12 -8.15
CA SER A 317 -10.77 -5.33 -7.63
C SER A 317 -11.33 -4.06 -6.96
N GLN A 318 -12.64 -3.83 -7.18
CA GLN A 318 -13.36 -2.65 -6.69
C GLN A 318 -13.28 -2.53 -5.16
N GLY A 319 -12.92 -1.34 -4.67
CA GLY A 319 -12.88 -1.01 -3.25
C GLY A 319 -11.71 -1.61 -2.49
N THR A 320 -10.67 -2.10 -3.18
CA THR A 320 -9.44 -2.63 -2.58
C THR A 320 -8.27 -1.68 -2.75
N LEU A 321 -7.29 -1.78 -1.85
CA LEU A 321 -6.06 -0.99 -1.87
C LEU A 321 -4.84 -1.89 -1.87
N THR A 322 -4.00 -1.78 -2.89
CA THR A 322 -2.63 -2.31 -2.88
C THR A 322 -1.65 -1.17 -2.58
N ILE A 323 -0.90 -1.28 -1.49
CA ILE A 323 0.24 -0.41 -1.18
C ILE A 323 1.50 -1.18 -1.59
N VAL A 324 2.43 -0.55 -2.29
CA VAL A 324 3.79 -1.06 -2.48
C VAL A 324 4.70 -0.20 -1.64
N ASP A 325 5.27 -0.81 -0.59
CA ASP A 325 6.15 -0.16 0.36
C ASP A 325 7.55 -0.78 0.26
N LEU A 326 8.49 -0.03 -0.31
CA LEU A 326 9.84 -0.50 -0.56
C LEU A 326 10.87 -0.01 0.47
N SER A 327 10.38 0.48 1.63
CA SER A 327 11.21 0.93 2.76
C SER A 327 12.04 -0.25 3.31
N CYS A 328 13.31 -0.30 2.94
CA CYS A 328 14.16 -1.47 3.13
C CYS A 328 15.65 -1.06 3.17
N PRO A 329 16.46 -1.58 4.12
CA PRO A 329 17.91 -1.31 4.17
C PRO A 329 18.69 -1.68 2.89
N PHE A 330 18.11 -2.51 2.03
CA PHE A 330 18.75 -3.11 0.86
C PHE A 330 18.14 -2.64 -0.48
N VAL A 331 17.21 -1.66 -0.46
CA VAL A 331 16.62 -1.07 -1.67
C VAL A 331 16.89 0.44 -1.66
N ASN A 332 17.56 0.92 -2.70
CA ASN A 332 17.79 2.36 -2.90
C ASN A 332 16.71 2.97 -3.82
N GLU A 333 16.68 4.30 -3.90
CA GLU A 333 15.71 5.09 -4.68
C GLU A 333 15.56 4.65 -6.15
N ASN A 334 16.66 4.27 -6.82
CA ASN A 334 16.62 3.85 -8.22
C ASN A 334 15.93 2.48 -8.38
N ASP A 335 16.26 1.56 -7.48
CA ASP A 335 15.71 0.20 -7.48
C ASP A 335 14.24 0.22 -7.06
N ALA A 336 13.89 1.11 -6.11
CA ALA A 336 12.50 1.42 -5.77
C ALA A 336 11.74 1.98 -6.97
N CYS A 337 12.28 2.98 -7.68
CA CYS A 337 11.66 3.54 -8.88
C CYS A 337 11.47 2.51 -10.00
N ALA A 338 12.46 1.66 -10.25
CA ALA A 338 12.36 0.59 -11.23
C ALA A 338 11.25 -0.41 -10.86
N LEU A 339 11.19 -0.84 -9.59
CA LEU A 339 10.14 -1.74 -9.09
C LEU A 339 8.75 -1.08 -9.11
N PHE A 340 8.63 0.20 -8.76
CA PHE A 340 7.38 0.96 -8.86
C PHE A 340 6.90 1.09 -10.32
N ALA A 341 7.77 1.40 -11.27
CA ALA A 341 7.45 1.45 -12.70
C ALA A 341 6.88 0.11 -13.21
N ILE A 342 7.44 -1.00 -12.71
CA ILE A 342 6.99 -2.36 -13.02
C ILE A 342 5.64 -2.67 -12.36
N CYS A 343 5.48 -2.39 -11.06
CA CYS A 343 4.21 -2.57 -10.35
C CYS A 343 3.07 -1.77 -11.00
N LEU A 344 3.35 -0.52 -11.37
CA LEU A 344 2.44 0.38 -12.09
C LEU A 344 2.09 -0.20 -13.47
N SER A 345 3.09 -0.73 -14.17
CA SER A 345 2.90 -1.38 -15.47
C SER A 345 2.00 -2.62 -15.35
N ILE A 346 2.18 -3.48 -14.34
CA ILE A 346 1.37 -4.69 -14.13
C ILE A 346 -0.07 -4.32 -13.74
N PHE A 347 -0.23 -3.44 -12.75
CA PHE A 347 -1.54 -2.97 -12.28
C PHE A 347 -2.37 -2.35 -13.42
N MET A 348 -1.73 -1.73 -14.41
CA MET A 348 -2.43 -1.08 -15.52
C MET A 348 -2.87 -2.02 -16.66
N GLU A 349 -2.39 -3.27 -16.74
CA GLU A 349 -2.69 -4.19 -17.87
C GLU A 349 -4.18 -4.56 -17.99
N HIS A 350 -4.81 -5.04 -16.91
CA HIS A 350 -6.17 -5.64 -16.98
C HIS A 350 -7.28 -4.58 -16.88
N ARG A 351 -7.48 -3.79 -17.94
CA ARG A 351 -8.35 -2.58 -17.95
C ARG A 351 -9.86 -2.80 -17.75
N ALA A 352 -10.34 -4.03 -17.70
CA ALA A 352 -11.78 -4.33 -17.86
C ALA A 352 -12.62 -4.21 -16.57
N ASP A 353 -12.00 -4.36 -15.39
CA ASP A 353 -12.74 -4.76 -14.18
C ASP A 353 -13.28 -3.57 -13.36
N CYS A 354 -12.56 -2.44 -13.36
CA CYS A 354 -12.93 -1.23 -12.62
C CYS A 354 -12.14 0.02 -13.04
N GLY A 355 -12.63 1.19 -12.65
CA GLY A 355 -11.83 2.41 -12.64
C GLY A 355 -10.75 2.38 -11.55
N ARG A 356 -9.72 3.21 -11.68
CA ARG A 356 -8.51 3.14 -10.83
C ARG A 356 -8.16 4.47 -10.16
N ILE A 357 -7.44 4.39 -9.05
CA ILE A 357 -6.67 5.50 -8.48
C ILE A 357 -5.24 5.03 -8.21
N VAL A 358 -4.26 5.78 -8.73
CA VAL A 358 -2.84 5.63 -8.45
C VAL A 358 -2.39 6.79 -7.57
N ALA A 359 -1.71 6.48 -6.48
CA ALA A 359 -1.27 7.43 -5.47
C ALA A 359 0.24 7.30 -5.26
N ILE A 360 0.95 8.42 -5.29
CA ILE A 360 2.39 8.50 -5.04
C ILE A 360 2.55 9.28 -3.73
N ASP A 361 2.90 8.60 -2.64
CA ASP A 361 3.02 9.18 -1.30
C ASP A 361 4.46 9.59 -1.00
N GLU A 362 4.65 10.70 -0.28
CA GLU A 362 5.95 11.31 0.04
C GLU A 362 6.97 11.36 -1.14
N ALA A 363 6.50 11.63 -2.36
CA ALA A 363 7.19 11.37 -3.63
C ALA A 363 8.62 11.91 -3.76
N HIS A 364 8.96 13.02 -3.10
CA HIS A 364 10.33 13.55 -2.99
C HIS A 364 11.38 12.57 -2.45
N LYS A 365 10.99 11.53 -1.69
CA LYS A 365 11.92 10.53 -1.15
C LYS A 365 12.49 9.57 -2.21
N PHE A 366 11.93 9.55 -3.44
CA PHE A 366 12.38 8.64 -4.51
C PHE A 366 12.27 9.17 -5.95
N LEU A 367 11.36 10.10 -6.26
CA LEU A 367 11.29 10.73 -7.59
C LEU A 367 12.38 11.84 -7.76
N THR A 368 13.62 11.49 -7.44
CA THR A 368 14.79 12.36 -7.56
C THR A 368 15.25 12.48 -9.02
N LYS A 369 16.32 13.24 -9.32
CA LYS A 369 16.80 13.48 -10.69
C LYS A 369 17.69 12.37 -11.23
N THR A 370 17.34 11.11 -10.95
CA THR A 370 18.04 9.92 -11.45
C THR A 370 17.26 9.26 -12.59
N GLY A 371 17.90 8.36 -13.35
CA GLY A 371 17.29 7.82 -14.57
C GLY A 371 16.05 6.95 -14.37
N GLU A 372 16.03 6.07 -13.36
CA GLU A 372 14.83 5.27 -13.08
C GLU A 372 13.70 6.13 -12.50
N ALA A 373 14.03 7.17 -11.72
CA ALA A 373 13.07 8.16 -11.22
C ALA A 373 12.52 9.05 -12.35
N GLN A 374 13.33 9.43 -13.33
CA GLN A 374 12.88 10.10 -14.55
C GLN A 374 11.95 9.19 -15.37
N ARG A 375 12.29 7.91 -15.56
CA ARG A 375 11.42 6.96 -16.30
C ARG A 375 10.08 6.73 -15.59
N LEU A 376 10.07 6.63 -14.27
CA LEU A 376 8.83 6.57 -13.49
C LEU A 376 8.03 7.89 -13.61
N THR A 377 8.70 9.03 -13.59
CA THR A 377 8.08 10.35 -13.83
C THR A 377 7.48 10.47 -15.23
N GLU A 378 8.17 9.96 -16.27
CA GLU A 378 7.67 9.93 -17.65
C GLU A 378 6.49 8.96 -17.82
N GLN A 379 6.51 7.82 -17.12
CA GLN A 379 5.38 6.89 -17.05
C GLN A 379 4.16 7.55 -16.37
N LEU A 380 4.36 8.28 -15.28
CA LEU A 380 3.29 9.05 -14.61
C LEU A 380 2.76 10.18 -15.49
N ILE A 381 3.62 10.94 -16.17
CA ILE A 381 3.24 11.95 -17.17
C ILE A 381 2.39 11.33 -18.29
N SER A 382 2.78 10.14 -18.78
CA SER A 382 2.04 9.41 -19.81
C SER A 382 0.66 8.97 -19.30
N LEU A 383 0.58 8.45 -18.07
CA LEU A 383 -0.70 8.08 -17.44
C LEU A 383 -1.62 9.29 -17.23
N ILE A 384 -1.11 10.43 -16.76
CA ILE A 384 -1.89 11.67 -16.60
C ILE A 384 -2.43 12.14 -17.96
N ARG A 385 -1.58 12.17 -19.00
CA ARG A 385 -2.01 12.53 -20.37
C ARG A 385 -3.06 11.57 -20.94
N GLN A 386 -3.03 10.29 -20.57
CA GLN A 386 -3.98 9.27 -21.02
C GLN A 386 -5.13 9.01 -20.02
N GLN A 387 -5.22 9.75 -18.91
CA GLN A 387 -6.06 9.40 -17.74
C GLN A 387 -7.54 9.17 -18.07
N ARG A 388 -8.07 9.95 -19.03
CA ARG A 388 -9.44 9.84 -19.56
C ARG A 388 -9.69 8.51 -20.28
N HIS A 389 -8.74 8.03 -21.08
CA HIS A 389 -8.81 6.75 -21.80
C HIS A 389 -8.48 5.53 -20.92
N LEU A 390 -7.87 5.76 -19.76
CA LEU A 390 -7.46 4.73 -18.81
C LEU A 390 -8.37 4.61 -17.58
N ALA A 391 -9.45 5.42 -17.50
CA ALA A 391 -10.37 5.49 -16.36
C ALA A 391 -9.65 5.63 -14.99
N THR A 392 -8.50 6.31 -14.98
CA THR A 392 -7.53 6.31 -13.87
C THR A 392 -7.37 7.72 -13.30
N ARG A 393 -7.37 7.84 -11.97
CA ARG A 393 -6.96 9.06 -11.26
C ARG A 393 -5.51 8.93 -10.82
N VAL A 394 -4.78 10.03 -10.79
CA VAL A 394 -3.38 10.08 -10.33
C VAL A 394 -3.24 11.16 -9.28
N VAL A 395 -2.83 10.80 -8.06
CA VAL A 395 -2.62 11.73 -6.95
C VAL A 395 -1.17 11.66 -6.50
N ILE A 396 -0.48 12.79 -6.46
CA ILE A 396 0.94 12.87 -6.13
C ILE A 396 1.08 13.76 -4.89
N ALA A 397 1.49 13.17 -3.77
CA ALA A 397 1.77 13.87 -2.52
C ALA A 397 3.28 13.97 -2.31
N THR A 398 3.79 15.16 -2.02
CA THR A 398 5.23 15.43 -1.87
C THR A 398 5.46 16.55 -0.86
N GLN A 399 6.55 16.52 -0.08
CA GLN A 399 6.90 17.70 0.71
C GLN A 399 7.37 18.84 -0.21
N GLU A 400 8.21 18.50 -1.20
CA GLU A 400 8.78 19.47 -2.13
C GLU A 400 7.99 19.54 -3.45
N PRO A 401 7.52 20.73 -3.87
CA PRO A 401 6.98 20.93 -5.22
C PRO A 401 8.09 21.02 -6.29
N THR A 402 9.37 20.98 -5.89
CA THR A 402 10.56 21.06 -6.75
C THR A 402 10.72 19.87 -7.71
N LEU A 403 9.97 18.80 -7.45
CA LEU A 403 10.11 17.45 -7.99
C LEU A 403 10.12 17.38 -9.53
N SER A 404 9.09 17.95 -10.15
CA SER A 404 8.96 18.06 -11.60
C SER A 404 7.87 19.05 -11.94
N SER A 405 8.24 20.17 -12.56
CA SER A 405 7.30 21.16 -13.11
C SER A 405 6.23 20.52 -13.98
N LYS A 406 6.66 19.61 -14.87
CA LYS A 406 5.79 18.84 -15.77
C LYS A 406 4.70 18.04 -15.05
N LEU A 407 4.88 17.65 -13.78
CA LEU A 407 3.84 16.99 -12.99
C LEU A 407 2.82 17.99 -12.44
N ILE A 408 3.25 19.19 -12.03
CA ILE A 408 2.36 20.28 -11.60
C ILE A 408 1.54 20.78 -12.80
N ASP A 409 2.21 21.11 -13.91
CA ASP A 409 1.61 21.63 -15.15
C ASP A 409 0.51 20.73 -15.75
N LEU A 410 0.55 19.42 -15.47
CA LEU A 410 -0.40 18.43 -16.00
C LEU A 410 -1.51 18.03 -15.00
N CYS A 411 -1.37 18.35 -13.72
CA CYS A 411 -2.42 18.03 -12.73
C CYS A 411 -3.60 18.99 -12.84
N ASN A 412 -4.82 18.46 -12.73
CA ASN A 412 -6.04 19.28 -12.83
C ASN A 412 -6.36 20.02 -11.53
N VAL A 413 -5.80 19.56 -10.40
CA VAL A 413 -5.93 20.13 -9.08
C VAL A 413 -4.55 20.27 -8.45
N CYS A 414 -4.21 21.43 -7.90
CA CYS A 414 -3.10 21.58 -6.97
C CYS A 414 -3.64 21.94 -5.58
N ILE A 415 -3.25 21.16 -4.57
CA ILE A 415 -3.63 21.34 -3.17
C ILE A 415 -2.37 21.71 -2.38
N VAL A 416 -2.36 22.93 -1.84
CA VAL A 416 -1.22 23.54 -1.16
C VAL A 416 -1.53 23.67 0.33
N HIS A 417 -0.96 22.78 1.13
CA HIS A 417 -0.91 22.93 2.59
C HIS A 417 0.23 23.89 3.00
N ARG A 418 0.26 24.28 4.28
CA ARG A 418 1.33 25.13 4.84
C ARG A 418 2.73 24.63 4.47
N PHE A 419 3.59 25.54 4.03
CA PHE A 419 5.04 25.38 4.01
C PHE A 419 5.73 26.74 4.21
N ASN A 420 7.02 26.71 4.57
CA ASN A 420 7.77 27.92 4.96
C ASN A 420 8.94 28.26 4.01
N SER A 421 9.12 27.52 2.91
CA SER A 421 10.21 27.70 1.94
C SER A 421 9.85 28.67 0.82
N PRO A 422 10.50 29.85 0.69
CA PRO A 422 10.25 30.77 -0.42
C PRO A 422 10.63 30.18 -1.79
N ALA A 423 11.66 29.33 -1.83
CA ALA A 423 12.10 28.66 -3.06
C ALA A 423 11.04 27.65 -3.60
N TRP A 424 10.27 27.02 -2.71
CA TRP A 424 9.13 26.19 -3.12
C TRP A 424 7.99 27.03 -3.68
N PHE A 425 7.74 28.20 -3.07
CA PHE A 425 6.72 29.14 -3.54
C PHE A 425 7.07 29.73 -4.93
N GLN A 426 8.30 30.18 -5.17
CA GLN A 426 8.79 30.68 -6.47
C GLN A 426 8.74 29.64 -7.62
N ILE A 427 8.52 28.37 -7.30
CA ILE A 427 8.27 27.31 -8.29
C ILE A 427 6.76 27.15 -8.49
N LEU A 428 5.97 27.06 -7.42
CA LEU A 428 4.51 27.01 -7.51
C LEU A 428 3.92 28.23 -8.24
N GLU A 429 4.43 29.44 -7.98
CA GLU A 429 4.04 30.68 -8.66
C GLU A 429 4.13 30.59 -10.20
N LYS A 430 5.20 29.96 -10.71
CA LYS A 430 5.46 29.82 -12.16
C LYS A 430 4.55 28.80 -12.85
N HIS A 431 3.93 27.91 -12.08
CA HIS A 431 3.11 26.80 -12.58
C HIS A 431 1.62 26.92 -12.20
N LEU A 432 1.26 27.88 -11.33
CA LEU A 432 -0.12 28.13 -10.92
C LEU A 432 -0.60 29.46 -11.50
N ALA A 433 -1.45 29.39 -12.55
CA ALA A 433 -2.05 30.57 -13.19
C ALA A 433 -2.92 31.45 -12.27
N GLY A 434 -3.23 30.98 -11.05
CA GLY A 434 -3.89 31.79 -10.00
C GLY A 434 -2.98 32.33 -8.90
N ALA A 435 -1.68 32.00 -8.92
CA ALA A 435 -0.67 32.70 -8.15
C ALA A 435 -0.13 33.92 -8.92
N SER A 436 -0.06 33.84 -10.26
CA SER A 436 0.62 34.82 -11.12
C SER A 436 -0.24 35.99 -11.62
N ASN A 437 -1.54 36.06 -11.27
CA ASN A 437 -2.52 36.94 -11.91
C ASN A 437 -3.30 37.89 -10.98
N MET A 438 -2.84 38.08 -9.73
CA MET A 438 -3.21 39.27 -8.96
C MET A 438 -2.66 40.53 -9.68
N ARG A 439 -3.41 41.64 -9.67
CA ARG A 439 -3.15 42.77 -10.58
C ARG A 439 -2.45 43.96 -9.94
N ASP A 440 -1.68 44.62 -10.79
CA ASP A 440 -1.13 45.98 -10.68
C ASP A 440 -0.09 46.27 -9.58
N ASP A 441 0.19 45.36 -8.64
CA ASP A 441 1.44 45.40 -7.85
C ASP A 441 2.00 44.00 -7.54
N LYS A 442 2.72 43.42 -8.53
CA LYS A 442 3.07 41.98 -8.57
C LYS A 442 3.83 41.50 -7.34
N ASP A 443 4.85 42.23 -6.92
CA ASP A 443 5.72 41.81 -5.81
C ASP A 443 4.97 41.81 -4.47
N ALA A 444 3.96 42.67 -4.32
CA ALA A 444 3.14 42.77 -3.11
C ALA A 444 2.15 41.59 -2.99
N ASP A 445 1.37 41.29 -4.04
CA ASP A 445 0.38 40.20 -3.98
C ASP A 445 1.02 38.81 -4.05
N THR A 446 2.14 38.63 -4.76
CA THR A 446 2.95 37.40 -4.68
C THR A 446 3.45 37.18 -3.25
N SER A 447 3.96 38.22 -2.57
CA SER A 447 4.37 38.13 -1.16
C SER A 447 3.19 37.78 -0.24
N ARG A 448 2.03 38.39 -0.46
CA ARG A 448 0.79 38.16 0.30
C ARG A 448 0.28 36.72 0.19
N LEU A 449 0.37 36.09 -0.98
CA LEU A 449 0.01 34.68 -1.15
C LEU A 449 0.98 33.76 -0.38
N PHE A 450 2.27 34.08 -0.33
CA PHE A 450 3.22 33.34 0.49
C PHE A 450 2.92 33.47 2.00
N GLU A 451 2.67 34.69 2.49
CA GLU A 451 2.23 34.93 3.88
C GLU A 451 0.97 34.12 4.22
N MET A 452 -0.01 34.12 3.32
CA MET A 452 -1.24 33.34 3.44
C MET A 452 -0.97 31.83 3.52
N ILE A 453 -0.02 31.29 2.75
CA ILE A 453 0.38 29.87 2.80
C ILE A 453 1.06 29.54 4.13
N VAL A 454 1.97 30.39 4.62
CA VAL A 454 2.63 30.23 5.92
C VAL A 454 1.60 30.26 7.07
N ALA A 455 0.54 31.07 6.93
CA ALA A 455 -0.55 31.22 7.89
C ALA A 455 -1.65 30.13 7.84
N LEU A 456 -1.54 29.12 6.96
CA LEU A 456 -2.47 27.98 6.95
C LEU A 456 -2.33 27.13 8.23
N ARG A 457 -3.46 26.68 8.80
CA ARG A 457 -3.48 25.74 9.92
C ARG A 457 -3.38 24.29 9.41
N THR A 458 -2.95 23.36 10.25
CA THR A 458 -2.97 21.92 9.89
C THR A 458 -4.40 21.49 9.53
N GLY A 459 -4.55 20.85 8.37
CA GLY A 459 -5.86 20.49 7.81
C GLY A 459 -6.55 21.62 7.00
N GLU A 460 -5.95 22.79 6.88
CA GLU A 460 -6.33 23.81 5.90
C GLU A 460 -5.36 23.78 4.71
N ALA A 461 -5.87 24.09 3.52
CA ALA A 461 -5.12 24.17 2.27
C ALA A 461 -5.68 25.23 1.34
N PHE A 462 -4.87 25.75 0.42
CA PHE A 462 -5.38 26.39 -0.79
C PHE A 462 -5.56 25.35 -1.90
N VAL A 463 -6.63 25.48 -2.67
CA VAL A 463 -6.93 24.60 -3.80
C VAL A 463 -7.02 25.45 -5.07
N PHE A 464 -6.16 25.12 -6.03
CA PHE A 464 -6.11 25.68 -7.38
C PHE A 464 -6.65 24.61 -8.33
N CYS A 465 -7.77 24.89 -8.99
CA CYS A 465 -8.37 23.98 -9.98
C CYS A 465 -9.21 24.81 -10.97
N PRO A 466 -8.63 25.31 -12.07
CA PRO A 466 -9.29 26.27 -12.96
C PRO A 466 -10.67 25.83 -13.45
N THR A 467 -10.87 24.54 -13.69
CA THR A 467 -12.14 23.98 -14.19
C THR A 467 -13.14 23.58 -13.10
N ALA A 468 -12.85 23.88 -11.82
CA ALA A 468 -13.76 23.57 -10.71
C ALA A 468 -15.04 24.41 -10.79
N LEU A 469 -16.21 23.75 -10.71
CA LEU A 469 -17.51 24.43 -10.77
C LEU A 469 -18.01 24.73 -9.35
N LEU A 470 -17.77 25.96 -8.87
CA LEU A 470 -18.01 26.32 -7.48
C LEU A 470 -19.20 27.25 -7.27
N ASP A 471 -19.43 28.19 -8.16
CA ASP A 471 -20.38 29.29 -7.96
C ASP A 471 -21.43 29.38 -9.06
N LEU A 472 -22.53 30.06 -8.73
CA LEU A 472 -23.68 30.29 -9.61
C LEU A 472 -24.03 31.77 -9.62
N HIS A 473 -23.96 32.42 -10.78
CA HIS A 473 -24.49 33.77 -10.97
C HIS A 473 -25.68 33.71 -11.93
N ASN A 474 -26.84 34.21 -11.51
CA ASN A 474 -28.08 34.27 -12.29
C ASN A 474 -28.41 32.92 -12.98
N GLY A 475 -28.33 31.83 -12.19
CA GLY A 475 -28.59 30.46 -12.62
C GLY A 475 -27.50 29.79 -13.49
N LYS A 476 -26.51 30.54 -14.00
CA LYS A 476 -25.40 30.04 -14.81
C LYS A 476 -24.27 29.54 -13.91
N LEU A 477 -23.60 28.48 -14.35
CA LEU A 477 -22.42 27.89 -13.71
C LEU A 477 -21.16 28.71 -14.02
N PHE A 478 -20.27 28.86 -13.04
CA PHE A 478 -18.97 29.50 -13.21
C PHE A 478 -17.84 28.54 -12.82
N GLN A 479 -16.78 28.57 -13.63
CA GLN A 479 -15.51 27.90 -13.33
C GLN A 479 -14.67 28.79 -12.38
N LEU A 480 -13.73 28.18 -11.66
CA LEU A 480 -12.78 28.90 -10.79
C LEU A 480 -11.81 29.80 -11.59
N GLU A 481 -11.51 29.41 -12.83
CA GLU A 481 -10.61 30.07 -13.78
C GLU A 481 -9.22 30.36 -13.18
N THR A 482 -8.83 31.62 -13.03
CA THR A 482 -7.54 32.02 -12.42
C THR A 482 -7.63 32.20 -10.90
N GLY A 483 -8.75 31.92 -10.26
CA GLY A 483 -8.86 32.02 -8.81
C GLY A 483 -8.38 30.79 -8.05
N PHE A 484 -8.46 30.87 -6.73
CA PHE A 484 -8.21 29.75 -5.81
C PHE A 484 -9.08 29.88 -4.55
N ILE A 485 -9.23 28.79 -3.81
CA ILE A 485 -10.06 28.76 -2.59
C ILE A 485 -9.27 28.27 -1.37
N ARG A 486 -9.58 28.81 -0.19
CA ARG A 486 -9.15 28.23 1.10
C ARG A 486 -10.14 27.14 1.48
N VAL A 487 -9.67 25.92 1.70
CA VAL A 487 -10.49 24.77 2.10
C VAL A 487 -9.99 24.22 3.43
N LYS A 488 -10.92 24.00 4.37
CA LYS A 488 -10.68 23.14 5.52
C LYS A 488 -11.04 21.71 5.11
N ILE A 489 -10.05 20.84 5.02
CA ILE A 489 -10.19 19.43 4.64
C ILE A 489 -11.03 18.70 5.69
N ARG A 490 -11.88 17.76 5.26
CA ARG A 490 -12.74 16.99 6.18
C ARG A 490 -11.94 16.08 7.11
N ALA A 491 -12.56 15.61 8.20
CA ALA A 491 -12.02 14.50 8.99
C ALA A 491 -12.03 13.19 8.16
N ARG A 492 -11.13 12.25 8.49
CA ARG A 492 -11.10 10.90 7.90
C ARG A 492 -12.30 10.06 8.33
N CYS A 493 -12.73 9.14 7.47
CA CYS A 493 -13.66 8.06 7.83
C CYS A 493 -12.93 6.86 8.45
N SER A 494 -11.62 6.73 8.18
CA SER A 494 -10.71 5.76 8.77
C SER A 494 -10.01 6.31 10.02
N THR A 495 -9.47 5.40 10.84
CA THR A 495 -8.52 5.75 11.89
C THR A 495 -7.38 6.58 11.29
N ASP A 496 -7.02 7.67 11.96
CA ASP A 496 -5.94 8.53 11.50
C ASP A 496 -4.61 8.16 12.16
N GLY A 497 -3.69 7.63 11.36
CA GLY A 497 -2.32 7.29 11.77
C GLY A 497 -1.32 8.45 11.66
N GLY A 498 -1.68 9.57 11.02
CA GLY A 498 -0.77 10.69 10.75
C GLY A 498 -0.52 11.63 11.94
N ARG A 499 -0.80 11.18 13.17
CA ARG A 499 -0.62 12.00 14.38
C ARG A 499 0.86 12.05 14.79
N SER A 500 1.37 13.25 15.01
CA SER A 500 2.72 13.46 15.56
C SER A 500 2.86 12.78 16.92
N VAL A 501 3.89 11.96 17.08
CA VAL A 501 4.29 11.40 18.38
C VAL A 501 4.82 12.53 19.26
N MET A 502 4.22 12.70 20.44
CA MET A 502 4.60 13.71 21.43
C MET A 502 5.51 13.11 22.51
N ALA A 503 6.28 13.96 23.21
CA ALA A 503 7.14 13.51 24.31
C ALA A 503 6.39 12.90 25.51
N GLU A 504 5.08 13.13 25.62
CA GLU A 504 4.19 12.54 26.62
C GLU A 504 3.53 11.23 26.15
N ASP A 505 3.60 10.91 24.85
CA ASP A 505 3.03 9.68 24.31
C ASP A 505 3.81 8.48 24.84
N ARG A 506 3.16 7.74 25.74
CA ARG A 506 3.70 6.48 26.26
C ARG A 506 3.72 5.47 25.12
N HIS A 507 4.88 5.33 24.47
CA HIS A 507 5.19 4.15 23.67
C HIS A 507 4.99 2.91 24.53
N SER A 508 3.81 2.29 24.40
CA SER A 508 3.56 0.95 24.88
C SER A 508 4.34 -0.01 24.00
N VAL A 509 5.63 -0.15 24.28
CA VAL A 509 6.50 -1.19 23.73
C VAL A 509 6.05 -2.52 24.33
N GLY A 510 4.89 -2.99 23.86
CA GLY A 510 4.50 -4.38 24.00
C GLY A 510 5.61 -5.20 23.35
N SER A 511 6.19 -6.13 24.11
CA SER A 511 7.28 -6.97 23.65
C SER A 511 6.94 -7.55 22.28
N VAL A 512 7.70 -7.14 21.26
CA VAL A 512 7.41 -7.49 19.86
C VAL A 512 7.63 -8.98 19.71
N ASP A 513 6.53 -9.72 19.80
CA ASP A 513 6.48 -11.18 19.85
C ASP A 513 6.86 -11.72 18.47
N TYR A 514 8.17 -11.82 18.21
CA TYR A 514 8.75 -12.20 16.91
C TYR A 514 8.45 -13.66 16.61
N ARG A 515 7.25 -13.90 16.08
CA ARG A 515 6.81 -15.20 15.58
C ARG A 515 7.47 -15.42 14.22
N PRO A 516 8.14 -16.56 13.98
CA PRO A 516 8.69 -16.87 12.67
C PRO A 516 7.59 -16.91 11.61
N VAL A 517 7.49 -15.83 10.82
CA VAL A 517 6.54 -15.76 9.70
C VAL A 517 7.12 -16.61 8.57
N SER A 518 6.53 -17.79 8.33
CA SER A 518 6.91 -18.63 7.19
C SER A 518 6.62 -17.89 5.90
N THR A 519 7.65 -17.67 5.08
CA THR A 519 7.49 -17.08 3.73
C THR A 519 6.55 -17.98 2.93
N ILE A 520 5.34 -17.48 2.66
CA ILE A 520 4.30 -18.22 1.94
C ILE A 520 4.81 -18.52 0.53
N ILE A 521 5.13 -17.47 -0.22
CA ILE A 521 5.69 -17.56 -1.57
C ILE A 521 7.13 -18.07 -1.51
N ARG A 522 7.45 -19.03 -2.39
CA ARG A 522 8.82 -19.54 -2.56
C ARG A 522 9.62 -18.60 -3.47
N PRO A 523 10.74 -18.02 -3.02
CA PRO A 523 11.63 -17.26 -3.90
C PRO A 523 12.28 -18.16 -4.95
N TYR A 524 12.56 -17.59 -6.11
CA TYR A 524 13.36 -18.20 -7.16
C TYR A 524 14.73 -18.64 -6.63
N ARG A 525 15.22 -19.80 -7.12
CA ARG A 525 16.55 -20.31 -6.77
C ARG A 525 17.34 -20.66 -8.02
N SER A 526 18.34 -19.84 -8.34
CA SER A 526 19.31 -20.19 -9.39
C SER A 526 20.05 -21.48 -9.00
N SER A 527 20.20 -22.40 -9.96
CA SER A 527 20.61 -23.81 -9.74
C SER A 527 22.07 -24.03 -9.33
N ARG A 528 22.79 -22.97 -8.96
CA ARG A 528 24.24 -22.92 -8.70
C ARG A 528 24.68 -23.67 -7.43
N THR A 529 23.74 -24.19 -6.64
CA THR A 529 23.99 -24.87 -5.35
C THR A 529 23.81 -26.39 -5.36
N ALA A 530 23.63 -27.03 -6.53
CA ALA A 530 23.51 -28.48 -6.65
C ALA A 530 24.72 -29.28 -6.07
N THR A 531 25.88 -28.64 -5.92
CA THR A 531 27.14 -29.22 -5.45
C THR A 531 27.13 -29.68 -3.99
N THR A 532 26.34 -29.03 -3.11
CA THR A 532 26.25 -29.41 -1.68
C THR A 532 25.31 -30.59 -1.45
N ALA A 533 24.14 -30.61 -2.09
CA ALA A 533 23.15 -31.68 -1.95
C ALA A 533 23.71 -33.08 -2.31
N ARG A 534 24.66 -33.15 -3.26
CA ARG A 534 25.36 -34.40 -3.64
C ARG A 534 26.34 -34.90 -2.57
N ARG A 535 26.76 -34.06 -1.61
CA ARG A 535 27.66 -34.41 -0.50
C ARG A 535 26.89 -35.00 0.69
N GLU A 536 25.65 -34.56 0.92
CA GLU A 536 24.81 -35.07 2.01
C GLU A 536 24.19 -36.44 1.66
N ARG A 537 23.71 -36.63 0.43
CA ARG A 537 23.26 -37.95 -0.08
C ARG A 537 24.36 -39.03 -0.09
N ARG A 538 25.62 -38.69 0.18
CA ARG A 538 26.74 -39.64 0.36
C ARG A 538 27.07 -39.97 1.82
N ARG A 539 26.38 -39.37 2.81
CA ARG A 539 26.56 -39.66 4.25
C ARG A 539 25.53 -40.63 4.84
N SER A 540 24.44 -40.91 4.13
CA SER A 540 23.34 -41.78 4.60
C SER A 540 23.43 -43.23 4.13
N ALA A 541 24.64 -43.75 3.89
CA ALA A 541 24.88 -45.12 3.41
C ALA A 541 25.88 -45.85 4.33
N SER A 542 25.36 -46.61 5.29
CA SER A 542 26.16 -47.43 6.20
C SER A 542 26.76 -48.65 5.46
N PRO A 543 28.07 -48.91 5.55
CA PRO A 543 28.69 -50.04 4.88
C PRO A 543 28.47 -51.38 5.61
N VAL A 544 28.29 -52.45 4.84
CA VAL A 544 28.21 -53.83 5.35
C VAL A 544 29.62 -54.40 5.58
N ARG A 545 29.77 -55.20 6.64
CA ARG A 545 30.97 -55.96 7.08
C ARG A 545 30.90 -57.36 6.42
N ALA A 546 31.93 -58.12 6.01
CA ALA A 546 33.35 -58.26 6.36
C ALA A 546 34.06 -59.03 5.17
N PRO A 547 35.25 -59.71 5.28
CA PRO A 547 36.28 -59.76 6.33
C PRO A 547 37.78 -59.67 5.87
N THR A 548 38.65 -59.30 6.82
CA THR A 548 40.07 -59.71 7.06
C THR A 548 41.17 -59.84 5.96
N ALA A 549 42.23 -59.03 6.14
CA ALA A 549 43.68 -59.36 6.12
C ALA A 549 44.45 -59.62 4.79
N PRO A 550 45.80 -59.50 4.74
CA PRO A 550 46.78 -58.83 5.65
C PRO A 550 47.67 -57.75 4.94
N ARG A 551 48.67 -57.20 5.66
CA ARG A 551 49.70 -56.25 5.15
C ARG A 551 50.82 -56.95 4.34
N PRO A 552 51.64 -56.17 3.59
CA PRO A 552 53.03 -56.00 4.03
C PRO A 552 53.49 -54.52 4.16
N MET A 553 54.76 -54.31 4.54
CA MET A 553 55.41 -53.01 4.75
C MET A 553 56.41 -52.71 3.62
N GLN A 554 56.72 -51.43 3.35
CA GLN A 554 58.10 -51.01 3.10
C GLN A 554 58.32 -49.50 3.31
N ARG A 555 59.58 -49.12 3.55
CA ARG A 555 60.10 -47.74 3.60
C ARG A 555 60.72 -47.39 2.23
N VAL A 556 60.98 -46.10 1.98
CA VAL A 556 62.33 -45.55 1.77
C VAL A 556 62.29 -44.01 1.77
N ASN A 557 63.43 -43.38 2.09
CA ASN A 557 63.63 -41.92 2.19
C ASN A 557 64.02 -41.30 0.82
N VAL A 558 64.31 -39.99 0.80
CA VAL A 558 65.48 -39.29 0.18
C VAL A 558 65.10 -37.85 -0.21
N VAL A 559 65.42 -36.86 0.64
CA VAL A 559 66.45 -35.77 0.45
C VAL A 559 65.81 -34.45 -0.07
N GLN A 560 65.80 -33.35 0.71
CA GLN A 560 66.84 -32.30 0.87
C GLN A 560 67.09 -31.50 -0.42
N THR A 561 66.78 -30.19 -0.47
CA THR A 561 67.73 -29.05 -0.26
C THR A 561 66.94 -27.75 0.09
N VAL A 562 67.30 -26.88 1.06
CA VAL A 562 68.46 -25.95 1.25
C VAL A 562 68.13 -24.51 0.73
N PRO A 563 68.58 -23.40 1.39
CA PRO A 563 67.67 -22.39 1.99
C PRO A 563 68.01 -20.92 1.51
N PRO A 564 68.30 -19.85 2.30
CA PRO A 564 67.99 -19.40 3.69
C PRO A 564 67.60 -17.90 3.88
N SER A 565 67.39 -17.49 5.16
CA SER A 565 67.59 -16.12 5.72
C SER A 565 66.62 -15.00 5.27
N LYS A 566 66.38 -13.85 5.97
CA LYS A 566 66.84 -13.21 7.24
C LYS A 566 65.83 -12.07 7.59
N GLN A 567 65.71 -11.43 8.78
CA GLN A 567 66.33 -11.60 10.11
C GLN A 567 65.40 -11.00 11.23
N SER A 568 65.47 -11.57 12.44
CA SER A 568 65.02 -11.14 13.79
C SER A 568 64.59 -9.69 14.13
N ARG A 569 63.63 -9.56 15.06
CA ARG A 569 63.86 -8.94 16.41
C ARG A 569 62.83 -9.42 17.46
N ALA A 570 63.27 -9.46 18.73
CA ALA A 570 62.45 -9.64 19.94
C ALA A 570 62.45 -8.31 20.74
N SER A 571 61.86 -8.12 21.94
CA SER A 571 61.16 -8.97 22.93
C SER A 571 60.12 -8.05 23.68
N ASP A 572 59.40 -8.33 24.77
CA ASP A 572 59.22 -9.38 25.81
C ASP A 572 57.70 -9.38 26.20
N ALA A 573 57.00 -10.33 26.86
CA ALA A 573 57.23 -11.36 27.88
C ALA A 573 56.71 -11.02 29.30
N THR A 574 55.44 -11.39 29.61
CA THR A 574 55.04 -11.81 30.97
C THR A 574 53.83 -12.78 30.97
N LEU A 575 53.92 -13.81 31.81
CA LEU A 575 52.94 -14.82 32.28
C LEU A 575 53.33 -15.10 33.77
N PRO A 576 52.57 -15.78 34.67
CA PRO A 576 51.66 -16.95 34.54
C PRO A 576 50.23 -16.62 35.06
N VAL A 577 49.32 -17.44 35.63
CA VAL A 577 49.27 -18.79 36.28
C VAL A 577 47.98 -19.53 35.87
N ALA A 578 47.87 -20.84 36.15
CA ALA A 578 46.80 -21.73 35.69
C ALA A 578 46.26 -22.70 36.80
N VAL A 579 44.99 -23.14 36.62
CA VAL A 579 44.48 -24.52 36.88
C VAL A 579 44.46 -25.03 38.34
N PRO A 580 43.30 -25.54 38.85
CA PRO A 580 42.97 -26.98 38.70
C PRO A 580 41.50 -27.32 38.36
N THR A 581 41.27 -28.61 38.14
CA THR A 581 40.07 -29.29 37.60
C THR A 581 39.22 -30.00 38.67
N THR A 582 38.29 -30.88 38.24
CA THR A 582 37.35 -31.77 38.99
C THR A 582 35.97 -31.12 39.30
N THR A 583 34.82 -31.83 39.23
CA THR A 583 34.54 -33.26 38.91
C THR A 583 33.16 -33.42 38.25
N GLU A 584 32.90 -34.56 37.58
CA GLU A 584 31.52 -35.01 37.26
C GLU A 584 30.76 -35.44 38.53
N PRO A 585 29.42 -35.61 38.43
CA PRO A 585 28.93 -36.99 38.51
C PRO A 585 27.95 -37.37 37.40
N ALA A 586 27.84 -38.67 37.14
CA ALA A 586 27.10 -39.23 36.01
C ALA A 586 25.63 -39.58 36.31
N GLY A 587 24.82 -39.51 35.25
CA GLY A 587 23.78 -40.51 34.91
C GLY A 587 22.64 -40.80 35.89
N SER A 588 21.41 -40.42 35.49
CA SER A 588 20.20 -41.15 35.90
C SER A 588 19.37 -41.52 34.66
N SER A 589 19.05 -42.81 34.53
CA SER A 589 18.38 -43.39 33.36
C SER A 589 16.87 -43.42 33.57
N THR A 590 16.15 -42.39 33.13
CA THR A 590 14.68 -42.39 33.18
C THR A 590 14.10 -43.29 32.09
N THR A 591 13.66 -44.48 32.50
CA THR A 591 12.86 -45.39 31.69
C THR A 591 11.57 -44.72 31.22
N HIS A 592 11.27 -44.83 29.92
CA HIS A 592 9.97 -44.43 29.38
C HIS A 592 8.86 -45.34 29.94
N LEU A 593 8.16 -44.86 30.96
CA LEU A 593 6.82 -45.35 31.28
C LEU A 593 5.87 -45.01 30.12
N PRO A 594 5.00 -45.94 29.68
CA PRO A 594 4.02 -45.64 28.64
C PRO A 594 3.03 -44.61 29.16
N GLN A 595 2.94 -43.45 28.50
CA GLN A 595 1.86 -42.50 28.77
C GLN A 595 0.51 -43.17 28.45
N PRO A 596 -0.53 -42.98 29.29
CA PRO A 596 -1.82 -43.56 29.01
C PRO A 596 -2.38 -43.00 27.71
N GLN A 597 -2.78 -43.89 26.79
CA GLN A 597 -3.53 -43.49 25.60
C GLN A 597 -4.90 -42.95 26.05
N VAL A 598 -4.99 -41.63 26.16
CA VAL A 598 -6.26 -40.94 26.40
C VAL A 598 -7.15 -41.20 25.19
N ASP A 599 -8.19 -42.03 25.39
CA ASP A 599 -9.17 -42.35 24.36
C ASP A 599 -9.69 -41.06 23.70
N GLN A 600 -9.41 -40.96 22.40
CA GLN A 600 -9.65 -39.77 21.63
C GLN A 600 -11.14 -39.41 21.55
N ALA A 601 -12.02 -40.42 21.51
CA ALA A 601 -13.46 -40.22 21.53
C ALA A 601 -13.91 -39.64 22.88
N ARG A 602 -13.39 -40.20 23.98
CA ARG A 602 -13.71 -39.77 25.35
C ARG A 602 -13.28 -38.33 25.64
N ALA A 603 -12.08 -37.93 25.22
CA ALA A 603 -11.61 -36.55 25.38
C ALA A 603 -12.43 -35.55 24.53
N LEU A 604 -12.74 -35.88 23.28
CA LEU A 604 -13.62 -35.06 22.44
C LEU A 604 -15.03 -34.91 23.02
N GLU A 605 -15.59 -35.98 23.59
CA GLU A 605 -16.94 -35.94 24.16
C GLU A 605 -17.00 -35.10 25.44
N PHE A 606 -15.93 -35.08 26.25
CA PHE A 606 -15.80 -34.10 27.33
C PHE A 606 -15.72 -32.66 26.80
N VAL A 607 -14.97 -32.39 25.72
CA VAL A 607 -14.94 -31.05 25.08
C VAL A 607 -16.34 -30.62 24.61
N ARG A 608 -17.11 -31.50 23.95
CA ARG A 608 -18.49 -31.21 23.55
C ARG A 608 -19.39 -30.96 24.76
N ARG A 609 -19.40 -31.89 25.73
CA ARG A 609 -20.24 -31.81 26.93
C ARG A 609 -19.98 -30.52 27.72
N THR A 610 -18.73 -30.18 27.98
CA THR A 610 -18.33 -28.98 28.72
C THR A 610 -18.65 -27.71 27.93
N ALA A 611 -18.49 -27.71 26.60
CA ALA A 611 -18.92 -26.59 25.76
C ALA A 611 -20.45 -26.38 25.85
N SER A 612 -21.24 -27.44 25.65
CA SER A 612 -22.70 -27.39 25.63
C SER A 612 -23.33 -27.08 26.99
N GLN A 613 -22.67 -27.45 28.10
CA GLN A 613 -23.06 -27.03 29.44
C GLN A 613 -22.78 -25.52 29.67
N TRP A 614 -21.58 -25.04 29.33
CA TRP A 614 -21.19 -23.63 29.55
C TRP A 614 -22.04 -22.66 28.71
N LEU A 615 -22.34 -23.02 27.45
CA LEU A 615 -23.23 -22.24 26.60
C LEU A 615 -24.64 -22.10 27.20
N ARG A 616 -25.15 -23.13 27.88
CA ARG A 616 -26.46 -23.09 28.55
C ARG A 616 -26.45 -22.31 29.87
N SER A 617 -25.35 -22.33 30.63
CA SER A 617 -25.29 -21.69 31.96
C SER A 617 -24.81 -20.24 31.93
N SER A 618 -23.89 -19.90 31.02
CA SER A 618 -23.15 -18.64 31.07
C SER A 618 -22.58 -18.23 29.70
N PRO A 619 -23.41 -18.03 28.66
CA PRO A 619 -22.94 -17.82 27.28
C PRO A 619 -22.03 -16.59 27.14
N HIS A 620 -22.26 -15.51 27.90
CA HIS A 620 -21.45 -14.29 27.88
C HIS A 620 -20.01 -14.47 28.39
N THR A 621 -19.68 -15.58 29.05
CA THR A 621 -18.35 -15.85 29.63
C THR A 621 -17.58 -16.95 28.89
N PHE A 622 -18.11 -17.40 27.75
CA PHE A 622 -17.65 -18.54 26.98
C PHE A 622 -16.41 -18.23 26.13
N THR A 623 -15.33 -18.98 26.32
CA THR A 623 -14.16 -18.98 25.41
C THR A 623 -13.64 -20.39 25.18
N HIS A 624 -12.96 -20.62 24.05
CA HIS A 624 -12.40 -21.93 23.72
C HIS A 624 -11.41 -22.42 24.79
N ASP A 625 -10.59 -21.52 25.31
CA ASP A 625 -9.53 -21.88 26.26
C ASP A 625 -10.08 -22.14 27.67
N ARG A 626 -11.20 -21.50 28.04
CA ARG A 626 -11.96 -21.86 29.25
C ARG A 626 -12.55 -23.26 29.19
N VAL A 627 -13.06 -23.68 28.03
CA VAL A 627 -13.51 -25.07 27.82
C VAL A 627 -12.32 -26.04 27.92
N ARG A 628 -11.18 -25.73 27.28
CA ARG A 628 -9.96 -26.56 27.34
C ARG A 628 -9.42 -26.70 28.77
N MET A 629 -9.22 -25.59 29.48
CA MET A 629 -8.75 -25.60 30.87
C MET A 629 -9.67 -26.37 31.81
N ARG A 630 -10.99 -26.28 31.60
CA ARG A 630 -11.94 -27.08 32.37
C ARG A 630 -11.87 -28.58 32.04
N VAL A 631 -11.72 -28.96 30.77
CA VAL A 631 -11.51 -30.36 30.38
C VAL A 631 -10.16 -30.90 30.87
N ILE A 632 -9.11 -30.06 30.92
CA ILE A 632 -7.82 -30.41 31.54
C ILE A 632 -8.01 -30.78 33.01
N GLY A 633 -8.74 -29.96 33.79
CA GLY A 633 -9.07 -30.25 35.18
C GLY A 633 -9.99 -31.47 35.35
N ASP A 634 -11.11 -31.51 34.64
CA ASP A 634 -12.14 -32.56 34.73
C ASP A 634 -11.62 -33.96 34.34
N LEU A 635 -10.52 -34.06 33.58
CA LEU A 635 -9.88 -35.32 33.14
C LEU A 635 -8.44 -35.51 33.68
N SER A 636 -7.94 -34.62 34.54
CA SER A 636 -6.56 -34.64 35.06
C SER A 636 -5.47 -34.74 33.97
N LEU A 637 -5.65 -34.01 32.87
CA LEU A 637 -4.72 -34.01 31.73
C LEU A 637 -3.50 -33.10 31.99
N PRO A 638 -2.38 -33.28 31.26
CA PRO A 638 -1.28 -32.31 31.26
C PRO A 638 -1.78 -30.92 30.81
N PRO A 639 -1.29 -29.80 31.40
CA PRO A 639 -1.72 -28.45 31.00
C PRO A 639 -1.55 -28.17 29.50
N ALA A 640 -0.47 -28.68 28.90
CA ALA A 640 -0.17 -28.50 27.47
C ALA A 640 -0.90 -29.48 26.53
N PHE A 641 -1.87 -30.28 27.02
CA PHE A 641 -2.53 -31.32 26.21
C PHE A 641 -3.21 -30.77 24.95
N PHE A 642 -3.76 -29.56 25.00
CA PHE A 642 -4.42 -28.91 23.87
C PHE A 642 -3.52 -27.99 23.03
N ASP A 643 -2.26 -27.81 23.41
CA ASP A 643 -1.33 -26.89 22.72
C ASP A 643 -0.79 -27.50 21.42
N GLY A 644 -0.70 -28.83 21.36
CA GLY A 644 -0.31 -29.55 20.15
C GLY A 644 -1.31 -29.30 19.00
N PRO A 645 -0.86 -28.99 17.77
CA PRO A 645 -1.73 -28.52 16.68
C PRO A 645 -2.85 -29.50 16.30
N TYR A 646 -2.66 -30.80 16.56
CA TYR A 646 -3.68 -31.84 16.44
C TYR A 646 -4.87 -31.58 17.38
N TRP A 647 -4.62 -31.53 18.69
CA TRP A 647 -5.64 -31.34 19.72
C TRP A 647 -6.21 -29.92 19.72
N LEU A 648 -5.41 -28.91 19.37
CA LEU A 648 -5.86 -27.54 19.22
C LEU A 648 -6.96 -27.42 18.15
N ASN A 649 -6.78 -28.08 17.00
CA ASN A 649 -7.76 -28.10 15.91
C ASN A 649 -8.96 -28.99 16.22
N LEU A 650 -8.76 -30.20 16.76
CA LEU A 650 -9.85 -31.10 17.13
C LEU A 650 -10.80 -30.47 18.17
N SER A 651 -10.25 -29.85 19.21
CA SER A 651 -11.03 -29.14 20.23
C SER A 651 -11.73 -27.91 19.65
N ARG A 652 -11.07 -27.14 18.76
CA ARG A 652 -11.66 -25.97 18.10
C ARG A 652 -12.91 -26.35 17.30
N GLU A 653 -12.86 -27.45 16.55
CA GLU A 653 -13.98 -27.86 15.69
C GLU A 653 -15.14 -28.51 16.47
N ALA A 654 -14.83 -29.30 17.50
CA ALA A 654 -15.85 -29.79 18.44
C ALA A 654 -16.59 -28.63 19.14
N ILE A 655 -15.87 -27.60 19.59
CA ILE A 655 -16.47 -26.41 20.21
C ILE A 655 -17.32 -25.62 19.21
N ARG A 656 -16.83 -25.40 17.98
CA ARG A 656 -17.60 -24.74 16.90
C ARG A 656 -18.92 -25.46 16.61
N THR A 657 -18.90 -26.79 16.59
CA THR A 657 -20.09 -27.63 16.37
C THR A 657 -21.16 -27.36 17.42
N GLU A 658 -20.80 -27.31 18.71
CA GLU A 658 -21.74 -27.03 19.80
C GLU A 658 -22.21 -25.57 19.83
N VAL A 659 -21.34 -24.60 19.50
CA VAL A 659 -21.73 -23.18 19.31
C VAL A 659 -22.75 -23.04 18.18
N ALA A 660 -22.56 -23.74 17.05
CA ALA A 660 -23.49 -23.72 15.93
C ALA A 660 -24.85 -24.34 16.28
N LYS A 661 -24.85 -25.47 16.99
CA LYS A 661 -26.08 -26.08 17.55
C LYS A 661 -26.81 -25.11 18.48
N PHE A 662 -26.10 -24.52 19.45
CA PHE A 662 -26.67 -23.58 20.42
C PHE A 662 -27.27 -22.34 19.74
N ARG A 663 -26.58 -21.76 18.75
CA ARG A 663 -27.14 -20.67 17.92
C ARG A 663 -28.43 -21.10 17.21
N LYS A 664 -28.44 -22.27 16.56
CA LYS A 664 -29.63 -22.80 15.87
C LYS A 664 -30.82 -23.10 16.81
N THR A 665 -30.56 -23.47 18.07
CA THR A 665 -31.61 -23.71 19.09
C THR A 665 -32.17 -22.44 19.72
N ASN A 666 -31.42 -21.32 19.74
CA ASN A 666 -31.86 -20.07 20.34
C ASN A 666 -32.38 -19.04 19.32
N ALA A 667 -31.92 -19.09 18.06
CA ALA A 667 -32.48 -18.28 16.97
C ALA A 667 -33.98 -18.53 16.73
N THR A 668 -34.51 -19.68 17.15
CA THR A 668 -35.93 -20.02 17.14
C THR A 668 -36.69 -19.60 18.43
N ARG A 669 -36.05 -18.86 19.34
CA ARG A 669 -36.67 -18.39 20.60
C ARG A 669 -36.66 -16.87 20.82
N LEU A 670 -35.78 -16.12 20.13
CA LEU A 670 -35.77 -14.65 20.17
C LEU A 670 -35.44 -14.08 18.77
N PRO A 671 -36.40 -13.49 18.06
CA PRO A 671 -36.12 -12.71 16.85
C PRO A 671 -35.62 -11.31 17.22
N GLY A 672 -34.42 -10.95 16.77
CA GLY A 672 -33.89 -9.59 16.90
C GLY A 672 -32.88 -9.37 18.03
N TYR A 673 -31.66 -9.87 17.84
CA TYR A 673 -30.39 -9.22 18.25
C TYR A 673 -29.27 -9.76 17.34
N ASN A 674 -28.57 -8.86 16.66
CA ASN A 674 -27.32 -9.13 15.91
C ASN A 674 -26.13 -8.63 16.74
#